data_AF-A0A7Z0DJL4-F1
#
_entry.id   AF-A0A7Z0DJL4-F1
#
_cell.length_a   1.000
_cell.length_b   1.000
_cell.length_c   1.000
_cell.angle_alpha   90.00
_cell.angle_beta   90.00
_cell.angle_gamma   90.00
#
_symmetry.space_group_name_H-M   'P 1'
#
loop_
_entity.id
_entity.type
_entity.pdbx_description
1 polymer ?
#
loop_
_entity_poly.entity_id
_entity_poly.type
_entity_poly.pdbx_seq_one_letter_code
_entity_poly.pdbx_strand_id
1 'polypeptide(L)'
;MAQGDDSETGSDDWRLTKDYLRHDPTKWNSLSWTTARTLIESANDILGRGTHGLVENLRAHWTKDEPLKVPASGVSRFLVIGDTGEQDPSQYVVAPALARAAGERSGQEQAGFVLVLSDVIYPSGNVNDYVDGFYKPYRSNRVQDLEAPKDVRDEFALPENVPVYAIAGNHDWYDGLHGFAHQFLYPADEPPAWPSDLLVPTFDEKLGLRQLIRDRFGRAMWRTPSEPAGRSAPARRGESAADGGPAPEAPLQPAPYFVIETEHVELVCIDTGIDGTVDGPQYDWLSSLDGEKPKILMTGKPMLDNGELRKGEVSGRPGKTVHDIVTEPKHRYVATVGGDTHNFQLYDPRSPDSSPDGLWHIVSGGGGAYTHATHPIRMASSDARTHSRFRPSRVFPRSAESLSYFAQQLVPGIWRLLLSVVMFGGGVALGWWLASSGWSLQVQPWGEPVRVGPGGVAIAAMVVLVLLHLLPQRTGRSLLGRRLLLRLEALVVGVLAMLFLHHYLPDAAGALLVLFGSSTLWICLNAWCTRWSRWWGPVERVPGWHHVAFGCVLAALAALALVPLALDGGGSGDGRTVVPWWLVVAVGIYAVVAIVGWRKRIVDDLSGDRAERWLKWSVVWAVLAQAAVVSGEMLRVISGEGLTLLFFSGLLGLLLLAAIAALLLVAPLAPDLLTRHLRNDPQRRGRAWLRWRRWLVQPFVFLAAPATLALWWWAADAVDSEWMRAAFALPTLVVVTAIGLLVLDWVRREHELLYMPLVVVAVLALGVLLLGAAVPGLLDVPGFGWPGRLANELSTWWPAVAVGAALFTAVAVGAAALLAHLVFLGAHSLIADPKAWVSPRYRQGVPTHYDFISEAAATSIIEAEHDRMGAQPAVVEGVGRRTRRRAQIAFPGLNPPFGPIQKFVSEIYSLDEPPFFKHFLEFETSPTEIVVKIHRVRGDQPVEIEEVARIGLTGAGAVDD
;
A
#
# COMPACT_ATOMS: atom_id res chain seq x y z
N MET A 1 3.49 -19.00 -6.45
CA MET A 1 3.57 -19.00 -4.97
C MET A 1 3.66 -20.42 -4.48
N ALA A 2 4.02 -20.64 -3.22
CA ALA A 2 4.22 -21.96 -2.65
C ALA A 2 2.85 -22.66 -2.48
N GLN A 3 2.70 -23.82 -3.11
CA GLN A 3 1.79 -24.84 -2.62
C GLN A 3 2.73 -25.93 -2.07
N GLY A 4 3.21 -25.73 -0.85
CA GLY A 4 3.92 -26.79 -0.13
C GLY A 4 2.96 -27.97 0.08
N ASP A 5 3.49 -29.18 -0.02
CA ASP A 5 2.80 -30.41 0.37
C ASP A 5 2.73 -30.47 1.91
N ASP A 6 1.94 -29.56 2.49
CA ASP A 6 1.73 -29.46 3.94
C ASP A 6 0.52 -30.33 4.32
N SER A 7 0.47 -31.57 3.81
CA SER A 7 -0.56 -32.57 4.15
C SER A 7 -0.45 -33.07 5.60
N GLU A 8 0.67 -32.79 6.29
CA GLU A 8 0.93 -33.26 7.66
C GLU A 8 0.73 -32.20 8.76
N THR A 9 0.56 -30.90 8.45
CA THR A 9 0.56 -29.84 9.49
C THR A 9 -0.55 -28.79 9.40
N GLY A 10 -1.50 -28.92 8.46
CA GLY A 10 -2.63 -27.99 8.34
C GLY A 10 -3.85 -28.45 9.14
N SER A 11 -4.73 -27.52 9.53
CA SER A 11 -6.10 -27.88 9.93
C SER A 11 -6.89 -28.40 8.73
N ASP A 12 -7.99 -29.09 8.99
CA ASP A 12 -8.92 -29.52 7.92
C ASP A 12 -9.40 -28.34 7.08
N ASP A 13 -9.64 -27.18 7.70
CA ASP A 13 -10.03 -25.95 7.00
C ASP A 13 -8.98 -25.54 5.96
N TRP A 14 -7.69 -25.55 6.32
CA TRP A 14 -6.64 -25.21 5.36
C TRP A 14 -6.52 -26.23 4.22
N ARG A 15 -6.72 -27.52 4.51
CA ARG A 15 -6.76 -28.56 3.48
C ARG A 15 -7.90 -28.31 2.50
N LEU A 16 -9.11 -28.04 3.01
CA LEU A 16 -10.29 -27.73 2.21
C LEU A 16 -10.10 -26.46 1.37
N THR A 17 -9.57 -25.39 1.96
CA THR A 17 -9.27 -24.13 1.24
C THR A 17 -8.29 -24.36 0.09
N LYS A 18 -7.20 -25.09 0.32
CA LYS A 18 -6.25 -25.42 -0.74
C LYS A 18 -6.90 -26.22 -1.86
N ASP A 19 -7.74 -27.19 -1.51
CA ASP A 19 -8.39 -28.05 -2.50
C ASP A 19 -9.42 -27.27 -3.33
N TYR A 20 -10.22 -26.42 -2.68
CA TYR A 20 -11.19 -25.57 -3.37
C TYR A 20 -10.49 -24.60 -4.34
N LEU A 21 -9.50 -23.84 -3.87
CA LEU A 21 -8.79 -22.85 -4.70
C LEU A 21 -7.92 -23.48 -5.81
N ARG A 22 -7.63 -24.78 -5.73
CA ARG A 22 -6.97 -25.52 -6.82
C ARG A 22 -7.91 -25.83 -7.98
N HIS A 23 -9.17 -26.12 -7.70
CA HIS A 23 -10.19 -26.40 -8.71
C HIS A 23 -10.79 -25.10 -9.25
N ASP A 24 -11.14 -24.17 -8.37
CA ASP A 24 -11.80 -22.91 -8.72
C ASP A 24 -10.96 -21.69 -8.30
N PRO A 25 -9.88 -21.35 -9.04
CA PRO A 25 -9.05 -20.19 -8.73
C PRO A 25 -9.84 -18.87 -8.79
N THR A 26 -9.39 -17.88 -8.03
CA THR A 26 -9.97 -16.53 -8.02
C THR A 26 -9.24 -15.59 -8.99
N LYS A 27 -9.88 -14.48 -9.36
CA LYS A 27 -9.31 -13.37 -10.17
C LYS A 27 -7.91 -12.96 -9.71
N TRP A 28 -7.69 -12.94 -8.39
CA TRP A 28 -6.44 -12.50 -7.80
C TRP A 28 -5.50 -13.65 -7.50
N ASN A 29 -6.02 -14.83 -7.13
CA ASN A 29 -5.31 -15.96 -6.50
C ASN A 29 -4.57 -15.60 -5.20
N SER A 30 -3.84 -14.49 -5.21
CA SER A 30 -3.15 -13.84 -4.11
C SER A 30 -3.17 -12.34 -4.38
N LEU A 31 -3.90 -11.60 -3.56
CA LEU A 31 -3.98 -10.15 -3.70
C LEU A 31 -2.71 -9.53 -3.11
N SER A 32 -2.07 -8.63 -3.87
CA SER A 32 -0.96 -7.83 -3.35
C SER A 32 -1.22 -6.34 -3.55
N TRP A 33 -1.36 -5.66 -2.41
CA TRP A 33 -1.63 -4.22 -2.28
C TRP A 33 -0.57 -3.31 -2.90
N THR A 34 0.61 -3.85 -3.19
CA THR A 34 1.70 -3.10 -3.84
C THR A 34 1.75 -3.28 -5.36
N THR A 35 0.88 -4.10 -5.94
CA THR A 35 0.86 -4.29 -7.40
C THR A 35 0.23 -3.10 -8.09
N ALA A 36 0.73 -2.78 -9.30
CA ALA A 36 0.16 -1.71 -10.11
C ALA A 36 -1.34 -1.89 -10.38
N ARG A 37 -1.80 -3.14 -10.57
CA ARG A 37 -3.22 -3.45 -10.80
C ARG A 37 -4.08 -3.00 -9.62
N THR A 38 -3.74 -3.44 -8.41
CA THR A 38 -4.47 -3.10 -7.20
C THR A 38 -4.47 -1.59 -6.95
N LEU A 39 -3.32 -0.93 -7.11
CA LEU A 39 -3.20 0.53 -6.95
C LEU A 39 -4.04 1.31 -7.97
N ILE A 40 -4.13 0.84 -9.21
CA ILE A 40 -4.96 1.45 -10.26
C ILE A 40 -6.44 1.23 -9.96
N GLU A 41 -6.85 0.02 -9.55
CA GLU A 41 -8.24 -0.29 -9.20
C GLU A 41 -8.72 0.51 -7.98
N SER A 42 -7.84 0.79 -7.01
CA SER A 42 -8.10 1.61 -5.82
C SER A 42 -7.83 3.11 -6.00
N ALA A 43 -7.59 3.61 -7.22
CA ALA A 43 -7.23 5.02 -7.44
C ALA A 43 -8.26 6.02 -6.87
N ASN A 44 -9.53 5.64 -6.80
CA ASN A 44 -10.59 6.45 -6.23
C ASN A 44 -10.45 6.68 -4.71
N ASP A 45 -9.62 5.93 -3.99
CA ASP A 45 -9.23 6.27 -2.61
C ASP A 45 -8.65 7.68 -2.52
N ILE A 46 -7.72 7.99 -3.42
CA ILE A 46 -7.02 9.28 -3.46
C ILE A 46 -7.90 10.33 -4.15
N LEU A 47 -8.55 9.95 -5.25
CA LEU A 47 -9.36 10.88 -6.04
C LEU A 47 -10.63 11.32 -5.29
N GLY A 48 -11.23 10.43 -4.50
CA GLY A 48 -12.44 10.70 -3.76
C GLY A 48 -12.24 11.47 -2.46
N ARG A 49 -11.04 11.39 -1.87
CA ARG A 49 -10.57 12.29 -0.79
C ARG A 49 -10.52 13.74 -1.29
N GLY A 50 -11.68 14.39 -1.33
CA GLY A 50 -11.81 15.78 -1.75
C GLY A 50 -12.79 16.10 -2.85
N THR A 51 -13.55 15.13 -3.35
CA THR A 51 -14.75 15.41 -4.15
C THR A 51 -15.86 15.86 -3.20
N HIS A 52 -16.13 17.16 -3.17
CA HIS A 52 -17.04 17.75 -2.21
C HIS A 52 -18.49 17.34 -2.52
N GLY A 53 -19.17 16.71 -1.56
CA GLY A 53 -20.58 16.30 -1.68
C GLY A 53 -20.83 15.08 -2.58
N LEU A 54 -19.80 14.49 -3.23
CA LEU A 54 -20.04 13.39 -4.18
C LEU A 54 -20.47 12.10 -3.47
N VAL A 55 -19.72 11.69 -2.44
CA VAL A 55 -20.04 10.48 -1.66
C VAL A 55 -21.38 10.66 -0.96
N GLU A 56 -21.63 11.85 -0.43
CA GLU A 56 -22.89 12.21 0.23
C GLU A 56 -24.08 12.14 -0.73
N ASN A 57 -23.97 12.71 -1.93
CA ASN A 57 -25.03 12.65 -2.94
C ASN A 57 -25.28 11.22 -3.43
N LEU A 58 -24.22 10.43 -3.62
CA LEU A 58 -24.34 9.01 -3.98
C LEU A 58 -24.99 8.22 -2.85
N ARG A 59 -24.62 8.46 -1.58
CA ARG A 59 -25.23 7.78 -0.44
C ARG A 59 -26.71 8.10 -0.33
N ALA A 60 -27.09 9.37 -0.50
CA ALA A 60 -28.47 9.79 -0.56
C ALA A 60 -29.23 9.11 -1.71
N HIS A 61 -28.62 8.95 -2.88
CA HIS A 61 -29.22 8.22 -4.01
C HIS A 61 -29.45 6.73 -3.71
N TRP A 62 -28.52 6.09 -3.01
CA TRP A 62 -28.63 4.68 -2.63
C TRP A 62 -29.55 4.43 -1.43
N THR A 63 -29.96 5.48 -0.73
CA THR A 63 -30.90 5.39 0.41
C THR A 63 -32.31 5.68 -0.08
N LYS A 64 -33.19 4.68 -0.03
CA LYS A 64 -34.60 4.82 -0.41
C LYS A 64 -35.42 5.41 0.73
N ASP A 65 -36.55 6.05 0.40
CA ASP A 65 -37.53 6.58 1.35
C ASP A 65 -38.41 5.45 1.96
N GLU A 66 -37.75 4.46 2.56
CA GLU A 66 -38.37 3.29 3.21
C GLU A 66 -37.92 3.21 4.68
N PRO A 67 -38.65 2.48 5.56
CA PRO A 67 -38.19 2.24 6.92
C PRO A 67 -36.80 1.59 6.93
N LEU A 68 -35.82 2.27 7.52
CA LEU A 68 -34.44 1.80 7.61
C LEU A 68 -34.25 0.78 8.76
N LYS A 69 -35.16 -0.20 8.83
CA LYS A 69 -35.25 -1.19 9.90
C LYS A 69 -35.39 -2.59 9.32
N VAL A 70 -34.61 -3.52 9.86
CA VAL A 70 -34.67 -4.95 9.57
C VAL A 70 -35.22 -5.65 10.81
N PRO A 71 -36.47 -6.15 10.78
CA PRO A 71 -37.06 -6.84 11.92
C PRO A 71 -36.40 -8.22 12.09
N ALA A 72 -35.82 -8.47 13.26
CA ALA A 72 -35.20 -9.73 13.63
C ALA A 72 -35.64 -10.18 15.05
N SER A 73 -36.92 -9.98 15.37
CA SER A 73 -37.52 -10.40 16.64
C SER A 73 -37.32 -11.90 16.85
N GLY A 74 -36.92 -12.31 18.05
CA GLY A 74 -36.55 -13.70 18.38
C GLY A 74 -35.08 -14.06 18.11
N VAL A 75 -34.31 -13.21 17.41
CA VAL A 75 -32.87 -13.45 17.24
C VAL A 75 -32.12 -13.01 18.50
N SER A 76 -31.51 -13.97 19.18
CA SER A 76 -30.62 -13.74 20.33
C SER A 76 -29.16 -14.07 20.02
N ARG A 77 -28.87 -14.76 18.91
CA ARG A 77 -27.52 -15.17 18.48
C ARG A 77 -27.23 -14.75 17.04
N PHE A 78 -26.10 -14.09 16.82
CA PHE A 78 -25.66 -13.66 15.48
C PHE A 78 -24.14 -13.60 15.36
N LEU A 79 -23.62 -13.60 14.12
CA LEU A 79 -22.19 -13.56 13.83
C LEU A 79 -21.80 -12.24 13.15
N VAL A 80 -20.59 -11.76 13.41
CA VAL A 80 -20.02 -10.55 12.80
C VAL A 80 -18.63 -10.86 12.26
N ILE A 81 -18.36 -10.52 11.00
CA ILE A 81 -17.06 -10.74 10.35
C ILE A 81 -16.67 -9.50 9.55
N GLY A 82 -15.48 -8.92 9.75
CA GLY A 82 -15.08 -7.70 9.04
C GLY A 82 -14.04 -7.92 7.94
N ASP A 83 -14.04 -7.02 6.95
CA ASP A 83 -12.97 -6.87 5.95
C ASP A 83 -12.61 -8.20 5.25
N THR A 84 -13.63 -8.81 4.66
CA THR A 84 -13.50 -10.18 4.14
C THR A 84 -12.97 -10.27 2.71
N GLY A 85 -13.17 -9.24 1.87
CA GLY A 85 -13.20 -9.36 0.41
C GLY A 85 -11.90 -9.59 -0.36
N GLU A 86 -10.85 -10.14 0.26
CA GLU A 86 -9.48 -10.16 -0.30
C GLU A 86 -9.31 -11.16 -1.47
N GLN A 87 -10.23 -12.12 -1.59
CA GLN A 87 -10.29 -13.11 -2.68
C GLN A 87 -9.06 -14.02 -2.74
N ASP A 88 -8.38 -14.22 -1.62
CA ASP A 88 -7.18 -15.04 -1.51
C ASP A 88 -7.33 -16.11 -0.41
N PRO A 89 -6.33 -16.98 -0.21
CA PRO A 89 -6.40 -18.04 0.80
C PRO A 89 -6.64 -17.53 2.22
N SER A 90 -6.28 -16.28 2.52
CA SER A 90 -6.42 -15.69 3.84
C SER A 90 -7.86 -15.29 4.18
N GLN A 91 -8.71 -15.06 3.16
CA GLN A 91 -10.17 -15.03 3.29
C GLN A 91 -10.76 -16.45 3.35
N TYR A 92 -10.42 -17.30 2.38
CA TYR A 92 -11.08 -18.59 2.20
C TYR A 92 -10.85 -19.57 3.37
N VAL A 93 -9.77 -19.41 4.13
CA VAL A 93 -9.53 -20.22 5.34
C VAL A 93 -10.54 -19.97 6.45
N VAL A 94 -11.20 -18.81 6.46
CA VAL A 94 -12.20 -18.41 7.49
C VAL A 94 -13.58 -18.96 7.18
N ALA A 95 -13.90 -19.12 5.89
CA ALA A 95 -15.23 -19.50 5.42
C ALA A 95 -15.78 -20.81 6.02
N PRO A 96 -15.04 -21.94 6.06
CA PRO A 96 -15.55 -23.17 6.65
C PRO A 96 -15.84 -23.05 8.15
N ALA A 97 -14.98 -22.33 8.88
CA ALA A 97 -15.18 -22.06 10.29
C ALA A 97 -16.44 -21.21 10.54
N LEU A 98 -16.67 -20.20 9.70
CA LEU A 98 -17.85 -19.34 9.75
C LEU A 98 -19.14 -20.12 9.41
N ALA A 99 -19.13 -20.95 8.37
CA ALA A 99 -20.27 -21.79 7.98
C ALA A 99 -20.66 -22.76 9.10
N ARG A 100 -19.68 -23.44 9.69
CA ARG A 100 -19.93 -24.30 10.86
C ARG A 100 -20.40 -23.52 12.09
N ALA A 101 -20.05 -22.25 12.25
CA ALA A 101 -20.54 -21.39 13.33
C ALA A 101 -21.96 -20.89 13.11
N ALA A 102 -22.32 -20.64 11.86
CA ALA A 102 -23.65 -20.20 11.48
C ALA A 102 -24.69 -21.33 11.60
N GLY A 103 -24.30 -22.58 11.29
CA GLY A 103 -25.18 -23.75 11.37
C GLY A 103 -25.62 -24.15 12.79
N GLU A 104 -26.60 -25.06 12.87
CA GLU A 104 -27.03 -25.69 14.13
C GLU A 104 -25.90 -26.54 14.74
N ARG A 105 -25.72 -26.47 16.06
CA ARG A 105 -24.73 -27.25 16.81
C ARG A 105 -25.39 -27.98 17.97
N SER A 106 -24.77 -29.06 18.44
CA SER A 106 -25.29 -29.78 19.61
C SER A 106 -25.40 -28.84 20.82
N GLY A 107 -26.64 -28.50 21.22
CA GLY A 107 -26.92 -27.59 22.31
C GLY A 107 -26.90 -26.09 21.98
N GLN A 108 -26.80 -25.69 20.70
CA GLN A 108 -26.93 -24.29 20.28
C GLN A 108 -27.76 -24.17 18.98
N GLU A 109 -28.70 -23.23 18.98
CA GLU A 109 -29.50 -22.92 17.80
C GLU A 109 -28.66 -22.27 16.70
N GLN A 110 -29.14 -22.38 15.46
CA GLN A 110 -28.58 -21.71 14.30
C GLN A 110 -28.43 -20.20 14.53
N ALA A 111 -27.41 -19.57 13.93
CA ALA A 111 -27.28 -18.12 13.96
C ALA A 111 -28.46 -17.47 13.22
N GLY A 112 -28.99 -16.37 13.75
CA GLY A 112 -30.10 -15.65 13.10
C GLY A 112 -29.68 -14.90 11.84
N PHE A 113 -28.43 -14.45 11.77
CA PHE A 113 -27.81 -13.82 10.58
C PHE A 113 -26.28 -13.74 10.74
N VAL A 114 -25.61 -13.42 9.63
CA VAL A 114 -24.21 -12.97 9.60
C VAL A 114 -24.19 -11.50 9.16
N LEU A 115 -23.43 -10.66 9.86
CA LEU A 115 -23.18 -9.27 9.48
C LEU A 115 -21.73 -9.11 9.02
N VAL A 116 -21.53 -8.72 7.76
CA VAL A 116 -20.21 -8.33 7.24
C VAL A 116 -19.94 -6.87 7.61
N LEU A 117 -18.86 -6.63 8.35
CA LEU A 117 -18.53 -5.33 8.92
C LEU A 117 -17.40 -4.66 8.12
N SER A 118 -17.75 -3.70 7.25
CA SER A 118 -16.80 -3.01 6.36
C SER A 118 -16.20 -3.88 5.26
N ASP A 119 -15.72 -3.20 4.22
CA ASP A 119 -14.91 -3.70 3.10
C ASP A 119 -15.30 -5.10 2.63
N VAL A 120 -16.49 -5.19 2.05
CA VAL A 120 -17.05 -6.46 1.57
C VAL A 120 -16.23 -6.99 0.40
N ILE A 121 -15.78 -6.12 -0.50
CA ILE A 121 -15.04 -6.49 -1.71
C ILE A 121 -13.81 -5.62 -1.94
N TYR A 122 -12.64 -6.26 -1.97
CA TYR A 122 -11.39 -5.65 -2.38
C TYR A 122 -11.10 -5.85 -3.88
N PRO A 123 -10.27 -4.98 -4.49
CA PRO A 123 -9.68 -3.78 -3.89
C PRO A 123 -10.56 -2.54 -4.05
N SER A 124 -11.70 -2.63 -4.72
CA SER A 124 -12.46 -1.45 -5.16
C SER A 124 -13.99 -1.58 -5.23
N GLY A 125 -14.58 -2.61 -4.62
CA GLY A 125 -16.05 -2.78 -4.62
C GLY A 125 -16.65 -3.12 -5.99
N ASN A 126 -15.84 -3.66 -6.92
CA ASN A 126 -16.29 -3.96 -8.27
C ASN A 126 -17.39 -5.03 -8.26
N VAL A 127 -18.49 -4.80 -8.99
CA VAL A 127 -19.63 -5.73 -9.05
C VAL A 127 -19.23 -7.14 -9.48
N ASN A 128 -18.22 -7.28 -10.35
CA ASN A 128 -17.79 -8.58 -10.85
C ASN A 128 -16.91 -9.36 -9.85
N ASP A 129 -16.34 -8.69 -8.86
CA ASP A 129 -15.47 -9.32 -7.87
C ASP A 129 -16.28 -10.00 -6.74
N TYR A 130 -17.60 -9.74 -6.66
CA TYR A 130 -18.50 -10.40 -5.71
C TYR A 130 -18.57 -11.93 -5.88
N VAL A 131 -18.38 -12.44 -7.11
CA VAL A 131 -18.39 -13.90 -7.35
C VAL A 131 -17.27 -14.56 -6.55
N ASP A 132 -16.05 -14.04 -6.65
CA ASP A 132 -14.87 -14.60 -5.99
C ASP A 132 -14.75 -14.18 -4.53
N GLY A 133 -15.22 -12.97 -4.18
CA GLY A 133 -15.03 -12.37 -2.86
C GLY A 133 -16.21 -12.52 -1.90
N PHE A 134 -17.38 -12.93 -2.38
CA PHE A 134 -18.56 -13.10 -1.53
C PHE A 134 -19.23 -14.46 -1.77
N TYR A 135 -19.55 -14.81 -3.01
CA TYR A 135 -20.33 -16.01 -3.30
C TYR A 135 -19.52 -17.30 -3.16
N LYS A 136 -18.39 -17.45 -3.85
CA LYS A 136 -17.56 -18.65 -3.69
C LYS A 136 -17.18 -18.96 -2.22
N PRO A 137 -16.81 -17.99 -1.36
CA PRO A 137 -16.46 -18.28 0.02
C PRO A 137 -17.66 -18.44 0.98
N TYR A 138 -18.83 -17.85 0.72
CA TYR A 138 -19.94 -17.85 1.71
C TYR A 138 -21.26 -18.44 1.19
N ARG A 139 -21.42 -18.56 -0.12
CA ARG A 139 -22.61 -19.03 -0.84
C ARG A 139 -22.21 -19.90 -2.04
N SER A 140 -21.22 -20.78 -1.84
CA SER A 140 -20.67 -21.65 -2.89
C SER A 140 -21.75 -22.50 -3.56
N ASN A 141 -22.78 -22.88 -2.80
CA ASN A 141 -23.96 -23.59 -3.23
C ASN A 141 -24.86 -22.83 -4.22
N ARG A 142 -24.68 -21.50 -4.34
CA ARG A 142 -25.39 -20.64 -5.30
C ARG A 142 -24.58 -20.33 -6.56
N VAL A 143 -23.36 -20.84 -6.67
CA VAL A 143 -22.50 -20.63 -7.85
C VAL A 143 -22.61 -21.84 -8.77
N GLN A 144 -23.02 -21.59 -10.01
CA GLN A 144 -23.08 -22.61 -11.05
C GLN A 144 -21.69 -22.91 -11.62
N ASP A 145 -21.54 -24.12 -12.16
CA ASP A 145 -20.35 -24.53 -12.92
C ASP A 145 -19.01 -24.50 -12.14
N LEU A 146 -19.06 -24.57 -10.80
CA LEU A 146 -17.86 -24.78 -9.99
C LEU A 146 -17.29 -26.20 -10.20
N GLU A 147 -15.99 -26.29 -10.39
CA GLU A 147 -15.27 -27.55 -10.63
C GLU A 147 -14.96 -28.31 -9.35
N ALA A 148 -14.90 -27.63 -8.20
CA ALA A 148 -14.57 -28.27 -6.93
C ALA A 148 -15.57 -29.37 -6.53
N PRO A 149 -15.10 -30.43 -5.85
CA PRO A 149 -15.97 -31.48 -5.33
C PRO A 149 -17.10 -30.90 -4.44
N LYS A 150 -18.29 -31.49 -4.53
CA LYS A 150 -19.47 -30.99 -3.80
C LYS A 150 -19.26 -31.01 -2.28
N ASP A 151 -18.66 -32.08 -1.77
CA ASP A 151 -18.29 -32.23 -0.36
C ASP A 151 -17.30 -31.15 0.12
N VAL A 152 -16.41 -30.68 -0.76
CA VAL A 152 -15.52 -29.55 -0.44
C VAL A 152 -16.31 -28.24 -0.45
N ARG A 153 -17.15 -28.01 -1.46
CA ARG A 153 -17.90 -26.75 -1.60
C ARG A 153 -18.95 -26.54 -0.52
N ASP A 154 -19.66 -27.60 -0.12
CA ASP A 154 -20.73 -27.54 0.86
C ASP A 154 -20.21 -27.08 2.25
N GLU A 155 -18.93 -27.35 2.56
CA GLU A 155 -18.29 -26.88 3.81
C GLU A 155 -18.10 -25.35 3.86
N PHE A 156 -18.14 -24.64 2.73
CA PHE A 156 -18.01 -23.17 2.64
C PHE A 156 -19.37 -22.46 2.64
N ALA A 157 -20.46 -23.17 2.35
CA ALA A 157 -21.77 -22.56 2.21
C ALA A 157 -22.37 -22.22 3.59
N LEU A 158 -22.66 -20.94 3.83
CA LEU A 158 -23.54 -20.56 4.93
C LEU A 158 -24.91 -21.22 4.75
N PRO A 159 -25.60 -21.63 5.84
CA PRO A 159 -26.93 -22.20 5.72
C PRO A 159 -27.87 -21.25 4.95
N GLU A 160 -28.71 -21.81 4.08
CA GLU A 160 -29.54 -21.04 3.14
C GLU A 160 -30.47 -20.05 3.84
N ASN A 161 -31.02 -20.44 4.99
CA ASN A 161 -31.91 -19.64 5.82
C ASN A 161 -31.19 -18.63 6.74
N VAL A 162 -29.85 -18.55 6.73
CA VAL A 162 -29.09 -17.53 7.47
C VAL A 162 -28.85 -16.35 6.53
N PRO A 163 -29.52 -15.20 6.68
CA PRO A 163 -29.26 -14.03 5.85
C PRO A 163 -27.87 -13.42 6.14
N VAL A 164 -27.31 -12.75 5.14
CA VAL A 164 -26.05 -12.02 5.24
C VAL A 164 -26.33 -10.55 4.98
N TYR A 165 -26.14 -9.72 6.00
CA TYR A 165 -26.20 -8.26 5.89
C TYR A 165 -24.79 -7.70 5.80
N ALA A 166 -24.62 -6.47 5.32
CA ALA A 166 -23.32 -5.85 5.23
C ALA A 166 -23.33 -4.35 5.54
N ILE A 167 -22.20 -3.86 6.03
CA ILE A 167 -21.88 -2.43 6.11
C ILE A 167 -20.77 -2.15 5.12
N ALA A 168 -20.96 -1.12 4.29
CA ALA A 168 -19.98 -0.71 3.31
C ALA A 168 -18.73 -0.10 3.99
N GLY A 169 -17.55 -0.50 3.53
CA GLY A 169 -16.29 0.15 3.87
C GLY A 169 -15.80 1.10 2.77
N ASN A 170 -14.63 1.71 2.97
CA ASN A 170 -14.06 2.63 1.98
C ASN A 170 -13.77 1.93 0.65
N HIS A 171 -13.41 0.65 0.66
CA HIS A 171 -13.12 -0.07 -0.58
C HIS A 171 -14.36 -0.32 -1.43
N ASP A 172 -15.53 -0.50 -0.81
CA ASP A 172 -16.81 -0.63 -1.53
C ASP A 172 -17.20 0.69 -2.23
N TRP A 173 -16.77 1.82 -1.68
CA TRP A 173 -17.03 3.16 -2.19
C TRP A 173 -16.16 3.58 -3.38
N TYR A 174 -15.08 2.86 -3.68
CA TYR A 174 -14.22 3.21 -4.82
C TYR A 174 -14.94 3.06 -6.17
N ASP A 175 -16.03 2.28 -6.24
CA ASP A 175 -16.96 2.26 -7.37
C ASP A 175 -18.26 3.03 -7.13
N GLY A 176 -18.22 4.04 -6.25
CA GLY A 176 -19.40 4.84 -5.90
C GLY A 176 -20.51 4.00 -5.26
N LEU A 177 -20.14 2.92 -4.56
CA LEU A 177 -21.03 1.94 -3.93
C LEU A 177 -21.88 1.12 -4.93
N HIS A 178 -21.58 1.15 -6.23
CA HIS A 178 -22.42 0.48 -7.24
C HIS A 178 -22.48 -1.04 -7.06
N GLY A 179 -21.34 -1.72 -6.85
CA GLY A 179 -21.33 -3.17 -6.64
C GLY A 179 -22.06 -3.60 -5.37
N PHE A 180 -21.90 -2.82 -4.29
CA PHE A 180 -22.62 -3.04 -3.02
C PHE A 180 -24.13 -2.80 -3.17
N ALA A 181 -24.53 -1.70 -3.81
CA ALA A 181 -25.92 -1.41 -4.11
C ALA A 181 -26.54 -2.52 -4.96
N HIS A 182 -25.82 -2.92 -6.00
CA HIS A 182 -26.20 -4.05 -6.83
C HIS A 182 -26.34 -5.32 -6.00
N GLN A 183 -25.55 -5.58 -4.96
CA GLN A 183 -25.61 -6.83 -4.20
C GLN A 183 -26.61 -6.84 -3.02
N PHE A 184 -26.80 -5.71 -2.32
CA PHE A 184 -27.53 -5.70 -1.05
C PHE A 184 -28.83 -4.88 -1.09
N LEU A 185 -28.91 -3.86 -1.96
CA LEU A 185 -29.97 -2.83 -1.89
C LEU A 185 -31.06 -2.97 -2.97
N TYR A 186 -30.78 -3.76 -4.00
CA TYR A 186 -31.67 -3.97 -5.15
C TYR A 186 -31.98 -5.45 -5.35
N PRO A 187 -33.21 -5.79 -5.77
CA PRO A 187 -33.56 -7.14 -6.18
C PRO A 187 -32.66 -7.66 -7.30
N ALA A 188 -32.59 -8.99 -7.45
CA ALA A 188 -31.79 -9.64 -8.49
C ALA A 188 -32.27 -9.33 -9.93
N ASP A 189 -33.57 -9.16 -10.09
CA ASP A 189 -34.28 -8.93 -11.34
C ASP A 189 -34.40 -7.44 -11.71
N GLU A 190 -34.16 -6.54 -10.76
CA GLU A 190 -34.17 -5.08 -10.95
C GLU A 190 -32.82 -4.45 -10.55
N PRO A 191 -31.74 -4.73 -11.30
CA PRO A 191 -30.41 -4.20 -10.97
C PRO A 191 -30.38 -2.67 -11.08
N PRO A 192 -29.62 -1.99 -10.21
CA PRO A 192 -29.54 -0.54 -10.21
C PRO A 192 -28.81 -0.03 -11.46
N ALA A 193 -29.24 1.13 -11.97
CA ALA A 193 -28.47 1.87 -12.95
C ALA A 193 -27.44 2.77 -12.26
N TRP A 194 -26.26 2.94 -12.85
CA TRP A 194 -25.25 3.88 -12.34
C TRP A 194 -25.71 5.35 -12.51
N PRO A 195 -25.84 6.15 -11.43
CA PRO A 195 -26.29 7.55 -11.48
C PRO A 195 -25.19 8.51 -11.96
N SER A 196 -24.84 8.42 -13.24
CA SER A 196 -23.71 9.16 -13.84
C SER A 196 -23.86 10.69 -13.76
N ASP A 197 -25.07 11.21 -13.57
CA ASP A 197 -25.39 12.62 -13.39
C ASP A 197 -24.88 13.21 -12.07
N LEU A 198 -24.74 12.40 -11.02
CA LEU A 198 -24.23 12.84 -9.72
C LEU A 198 -22.72 13.16 -9.72
N LEU A 199 -22.00 12.72 -10.76
CA LEU A 199 -20.61 13.12 -10.99
C LEU A 199 -20.49 14.61 -11.33
N VAL A 200 -21.56 15.25 -11.82
CA VAL A 200 -21.57 16.68 -12.13
C VAL A 200 -21.29 17.47 -10.85
N PRO A 201 -20.29 18.37 -10.86
CA PRO A 201 -20.01 19.20 -9.70
C PRO A 201 -21.08 20.26 -9.48
N THR A 202 -21.22 20.70 -8.23
CA THR A 202 -21.98 21.92 -7.92
C THR A 202 -21.28 23.13 -8.54
N PHE A 203 -22.02 23.93 -9.31
CA PHE A 203 -21.51 25.14 -9.95
C PHE A 203 -21.74 26.42 -9.15
N ASP A 204 -22.61 26.37 -8.14
CA ASP A 204 -23.06 27.53 -7.37
C ASP A 204 -22.31 27.70 -6.04
N GLU A 205 -21.52 26.71 -5.62
CA GLU A 205 -20.73 26.73 -4.41
C GLU A 205 -19.41 27.48 -4.56
N LYS A 206 -19.08 28.29 -3.54
CA LYS A 206 -17.81 28.99 -3.45
C LYS A 206 -16.77 28.11 -2.74
N LEU A 207 -16.08 27.28 -3.51
CA LEU A 207 -14.93 26.51 -3.02
C LEU A 207 -13.63 27.34 -3.04
N GLY A 208 -12.75 27.12 -2.07
CA GLY A 208 -11.39 27.66 -2.15
C GLY A 208 -10.62 27.05 -3.33
N LEU A 209 -9.68 27.79 -3.94
CA LEU A 209 -9.00 27.38 -5.18
C LEU A 209 -8.43 25.95 -5.14
N ARG A 210 -7.78 25.57 -4.03
CA ARG A 210 -7.23 24.21 -3.87
C ARG A 210 -8.31 23.14 -3.82
N GLN A 211 -9.42 23.39 -3.11
CA GLN A 211 -10.55 22.46 -3.02
C GLN A 211 -11.28 22.35 -4.36
N LEU A 212 -11.46 23.47 -5.06
CA LEU A 212 -12.05 23.49 -6.40
C LEU A 212 -11.26 22.62 -7.37
N ILE A 213 -9.94 22.81 -7.46
CA ILE A 213 -9.08 22.00 -8.34
C ILE A 213 -9.17 20.52 -7.96
N ARG A 214 -9.10 20.20 -6.66
CA ARG A 214 -9.17 18.82 -6.17
C ARG A 214 -10.51 18.16 -6.49
N ASP A 215 -11.62 18.87 -6.26
CA ASP A 215 -12.97 18.37 -6.56
C ASP A 215 -13.17 18.11 -8.06
N ARG A 216 -12.80 19.08 -8.92
CA ARG A 216 -12.95 18.94 -10.37
C ARG A 216 -12.06 17.83 -10.93
N PHE A 217 -10.82 17.73 -10.48
CA PHE A 217 -9.92 16.65 -10.87
C PHE A 217 -10.45 15.29 -10.42
N GLY A 218 -10.87 15.18 -9.16
CA GLY A 218 -11.45 13.96 -8.60
C GLY A 218 -12.67 13.48 -9.40
N ARG A 219 -13.64 14.35 -9.66
CA ARG A 219 -14.84 14.03 -10.45
C ARG A 219 -14.53 13.70 -11.91
N ALA A 220 -13.58 14.40 -12.53
CA ALA A 220 -13.17 14.15 -13.91
C ALA A 220 -12.50 12.77 -14.07
N MET A 221 -11.65 12.41 -13.11
CA MET A 221 -10.87 11.17 -13.13
C MET A 221 -11.52 10.01 -12.37
N TRP A 222 -12.65 10.25 -11.69
CA TRP A 222 -13.38 9.23 -10.95
C TRP A 222 -13.68 8.03 -11.84
N ARG A 223 -13.25 6.84 -11.43
CA ARG A 223 -13.49 5.59 -12.17
C ARG A 223 -14.99 5.34 -12.33
N THR A 224 -15.42 5.04 -13.55
CA THR A 224 -16.80 4.59 -13.79
C THR A 224 -16.92 3.12 -13.39
N PRO A 225 -17.98 2.72 -12.67
CA PRO A 225 -18.18 1.32 -12.29
C PRO A 225 -18.25 0.41 -13.50
N SER A 226 -17.79 -0.83 -13.34
CA SER A 226 -17.92 -1.85 -14.38
C SER A 226 -19.37 -2.29 -14.52
N GLU A 227 -19.77 -2.57 -15.75
CA GLU A 227 -21.02 -3.31 -15.99
C GLU A 227 -20.86 -4.75 -15.50
N PRO A 228 -21.93 -5.39 -15.00
CA PRO A 228 -21.93 -6.82 -14.70
C PRO A 228 -21.57 -7.65 -15.94
N ALA A 229 -20.52 -8.48 -15.84
CA ALA A 229 -19.98 -9.28 -16.93
C ALA A 229 -20.66 -10.65 -17.04
N GLY A 230 -21.38 -10.89 -18.13
CA GLY A 230 -21.97 -12.19 -18.44
C GLY A 230 -22.90 -12.70 -17.34
N ARG A 231 -22.63 -13.92 -16.85
CA ARG A 231 -23.34 -14.58 -15.75
C ARG A 231 -22.66 -14.36 -14.37
N SER A 232 -21.96 -13.26 -14.12
CA SER A 232 -21.67 -12.87 -12.71
C SER A 232 -22.92 -12.37 -11.96
N ALA A 233 -24.02 -12.09 -12.67
CA ALA A 233 -25.36 -11.82 -12.14
C ALA A 233 -26.16 -13.04 -11.57
N PRO A 234 -26.10 -14.28 -12.09
CA PRO A 234 -26.84 -15.43 -11.57
C PRO A 234 -26.43 -15.97 -10.21
N ALA A 235 -25.40 -15.43 -9.56
CA ALA A 235 -25.15 -15.75 -8.15
C ALA A 235 -26.34 -15.32 -7.23
N ARG A 236 -27.26 -14.50 -7.75
CA ARG A 236 -28.50 -14.03 -7.10
C ARG A 236 -29.77 -14.83 -7.43
N ARG A 237 -29.62 -16.04 -7.97
CA ARG A 237 -30.74 -16.90 -8.36
C ARG A 237 -30.98 -17.96 -7.28
N GLY A 238 -32.09 -17.84 -6.55
CA GLY A 238 -32.55 -18.84 -5.58
C GLY A 238 -33.00 -20.14 -6.25
N GLU A 239 -33.46 -21.11 -5.45
CA GLU A 239 -33.98 -22.39 -5.94
C GLU A 239 -34.99 -22.23 -7.08
N SER A 240 -35.07 -23.25 -7.96
CA SER A 240 -36.07 -23.31 -9.01
C SER A 240 -37.48 -23.14 -8.42
N ALA A 241 -38.21 -22.14 -8.92
CA ALA A 241 -39.66 -22.05 -8.83
C ALA A 241 -40.31 -23.35 -9.34
N ALA A 242 -41.59 -23.56 -9.00
CA ALA A 242 -42.37 -24.76 -9.35
C ALA A 242 -42.39 -25.08 -10.87
N ASP A 243 -42.03 -24.09 -11.68
CA ASP A 243 -41.95 -24.04 -13.14
C ASP A 243 -40.50 -24.20 -13.68
N GLY A 244 -39.55 -24.56 -12.82
CA GLY A 244 -38.18 -24.95 -13.19
C GLY A 244 -37.20 -23.77 -13.36
N GLY A 245 -37.67 -22.52 -13.30
CA GLY A 245 -36.83 -21.32 -13.36
C GLY A 245 -36.39 -20.84 -11.97
N PRO A 246 -35.14 -20.44 -11.75
CA PRO A 246 -34.68 -19.89 -10.46
C PRO A 246 -35.48 -18.67 -9.96
N ALA A 247 -35.82 -18.63 -8.67
CA ALA A 247 -36.53 -17.51 -8.04
C ALA A 247 -35.61 -16.28 -7.82
N PRO A 248 -36.11 -15.03 -7.97
CA PRO A 248 -35.36 -13.81 -7.64
C PRO A 248 -35.14 -13.67 -6.13
N GLU A 249 -33.93 -13.27 -5.72
CA GLU A 249 -33.64 -12.92 -4.33
C GLU A 249 -34.19 -11.52 -3.99
N ALA A 250 -34.93 -11.42 -2.87
CA ALA A 250 -35.39 -10.14 -2.32
C ALA A 250 -34.20 -9.27 -1.88
N PRO A 251 -34.33 -7.93 -1.82
CA PRO A 251 -33.30 -7.07 -1.25
C PRO A 251 -32.89 -7.55 0.14
N LEU A 252 -31.58 -7.65 0.37
CA LEU A 252 -31.06 -8.12 1.64
C LEU A 252 -31.16 -7.05 2.71
N GLN A 253 -31.01 -5.77 2.38
CA GLN A 253 -31.12 -4.67 3.36
C GLN A 253 -31.68 -3.39 2.71
N PRO A 254 -32.31 -2.48 3.48
CA PRO A 254 -33.07 -1.36 2.93
C PRO A 254 -32.19 -0.21 2.40
N ALA A 255 -31.00 -0.02 2.95
CA ALA A 255 -30.09 1.08 2.62
C ALA A 255 -28.64 0.76 3.04
N PRO A 256 -27.65 1.60 2.68
CA PRO A 256 -26.27 1.46 3.17
C PRO A 256 -26.14 1.57 4.70
N TYR A 257 -27.08 2.25 5.35
CA TYR A 257 -27.18 2.38 6.81
C TYR A 257 -28.61 2.04 7.27
N PHE A 258 -28.74 1.31 8.37
CA PHE A 258 -30.01 0.72 8.82
C PHE A 258 -29.91 0.24 10.28
N VAL A 259 -31.04 -0.12 10.89
CA VAL A 259 -31.11 -0.77 12.21
C VAL A 259 -31.55 -2.22 12.05
N ILE A 260 -30.89 -3.16 12.73
CA ILE A 260 -31.39 -4.53 12.93
C ILE A 260 -32.02 -4.61 14.32
N GLU A 261 -33.32 -4.87 14.38
CA GLU A 261 -34.08 -4.95 15.62
C GLU A 261 -34.10 -6.40 16.12
N THR A 262 -33.07 -6.79 16.90
CA THR A 262 -32.99 -8.13 17.50
C THR A 262 -33.86 -8.22 18.77
N GLU A 263 -33.88 -9.41 19.40
CA GLU A 263 -34.73 -9.64 20.58
C GLU A 263 -34.38 -8.68 21.74
N HIS A 264 -33.10 -8.58 22.10
CA HIS A 264 -32.67 -7.86 23.31
C HIS A 264 -31.89 -6.56 23.05
N VAL A 265 -31.36 -6.37 21.85
CA VAL A 265 -30.50 -5.22 21.50
C VAL A 265 -30.78 -4.74 20.07
N GLU A 266 -30.58 -3.46 19.79
CA GLU A 266 -30.64 -2.93 18.42
C GLU A 266 -29.22 -2.74 17.86
N LEU A 267 -29.00 -3.20 16.63
CA LEU A 267 -27.73 -3.00 15.94
C LEU A 267 -27.88 -1.84 14.96
N VAL A 268 -27.22 -0.72 15.25
CA VAL A 268 -27.29 0.49 14.44
C VAL A 268 -26.11 0.50 13.47
N CYS A 269 -26.38 0.22 12.20
CA CYS A 269 -25.39 0.09 11.14
C CYS A 269 -25.24 1.43 10.41
N ILE A 270 -24.04 2.02 10.44
CA ILE A 270 -23.72 3.30 9.78
C ILE A 270 -22.72 3.11 8.63
N ASP A 271 -22.86 3.95 7.61
CA ASP A 271 -21.95 3.99 6.46
C ASP A 271 -21.05 5.23 6.52
N THR A 272 -19.75 4.97 6.62
CA THR A 272 -18.72 6.00 6.82
C THR A 272 -18.02 6.46 5.53
N GLY A 273 -18.41 5.95 4.36
CA GLY A 273 -17.83 6.38 3.09
C GLY A 273 -16.33 6.10 2.97
N ILE A 274 -15.65 6.89 2.12
CA ILE A 274 -14.19 6.80 1.92
C ILE A 274 -13.43 7.42 3.12
N ASP A 275 -13.89 8.58 3.58
CA ASP A 275 -13.13 9.44 4.51
C ASP A 275 -13.39 9.12 5.99
N GLY A 276 -14.35 8.27 6.31
CA GLY A 276 -14.76 8.02 7.70
C GLY A 276 -15.80 9.02 8.21
N THR A 277 -16.55 9.67 7.31
CA THR A 277 -17.52 10.72 7.62
C THR A 277 -18.94 10.29 7.28
N VAL A 278 -19.90 10.81 8.04
CA VAL A 278 -21.34 10.67 7.75
C VAL A 278 -21.90 11.97 7.17
N ASP A 279 -22.96 11.88 6.38
CA ASP A 279 -23.65 13.06 5.87
C ASP A 279 -24.74 13.56 6.83
N GLY A 280 -25.29 14.73 6.52
CA GLY A 280 -26.37 15.35 7.30
C GLY A 280 -27.60 14.45 7.46
N PRO A 281 -28.17 13.87 6.37
CA PRO A 281 -29.31 12.97 6.47
C PRO A 281 -29.07 11.76 7.37
N GLN A 282 -27.93 11.07 7.23
CA GLN A 282 -27.60 9.94 8.10
C GLN A 282 -27.39 10.37 9.55
N TYR A 283 -26.77 11.52 9.80
CA TYR A 283 -26.62 12.06 11.15
C TYR A 283 -27.98 12.42 11.80
N ASP A 284 -28.89 13.02 11.03
CA ASP A 284 -30.23 13.38 11.49
C ASP A 284 -31.08 12.13 11.77
N TRP A 285 -30.96 11.11 10.92
CA TRP A 285 -31.54 9.79 11.16
C TRP A 285 -30.97 9.14 12.42
N LEU A 286 -29.65 9.09 12.57
CA LEU A 286 -28.98 8.51 13.73
C LEU A 286 -29.39 9.20 15.04
N SER A 287 -29.53 10.53 14.98
CA SER A 287 -29.96 11.35 16.13
C SER A 287 -31.44 11.17 16.49
N SER A 288 -32.27 10.69 15.55
CA SER A 288 -33.70 10.46 15.77
C SER A 288 -34.02 9.04 16.24
N LEU A 289 -33.02 8.15 16.30
CA LEU A 289 -33.17 6.81 16.85
C LEU A 289 -33.37 6.86 18.37
N ASP A 290 -34.64 6.91 18.76
CA ASP A 290 -35.11 6.77 20.13
C ASP A 290 -35.64 5.35 20.37
N GLY A 291 -35.51 4.85 21.60
CA GLY A 291 -36.01 3.52 21.97
C GLY A 291 -35.50 3.04 23.31
N GLU A 292 -36.27 2.16 23.98
CA GLU A 292 -35.94 1.62 25.30
C GLU A 292 -34.85 0.55 25.26
N LYS A 293 -34.69 -0.13 24.11
CA LYS A 293 -33.67 -1.18 23.93
C LYS A 293 -32.25 -0.59 23.89
N PRO A 294 -31.28 -1.23 24.55
CA PRO A 294 -29.86 -0.91 24.39
C PRO A 294 -29.42 -1.04 22.92
N LYS A 295 -28.40 -0.27 22.53
CA LYS A 295 -27.92 -0.21 21.14
C LYS A 295 -26.43 -0.56 21.04
N ILE A 296 -26.06 -1.18 19.93
CA ILE A 296 -24.66 -1.36 19.52
C ILE A 296 -24.47 -0.62 18.21
N LEU A 297 -23.50 0.31 18.16
CA LEU A 297 -23.12 0.93 16.89
C LEU A 297 -22.25 -0.04 16.09
N MET A 298 -22.63 -0.34 14.87
CA MET A 298 -21.86 -1.09 13.88
C MET A 298 -21.37 -0.11 12.81
N THR A 299 -20.06 0.00 12.60
CA THR A 299 -19.45 1.03 11.73
C THR A 299 -18.37 0.45 10.83
N GLY A 300 -18.20 1.01 9.63
CA GLY A 300 -17.10 0.64 8.74
C GLY A 300 -15.74 0.88 9.39
N LYS A 301 -15.49 2.13 9.83
CA LYS A 301 -14.28 2.50 10.57
C LYS A 301 -14.52 2.50 12.08
N PRO A 302 -13.63 1.90 12.90
CA PRO A 302 -13.82 1.87 14.34
C PRO A 302 -13.74 3.26 14.95
N MET A 303 -14.52 3.48 16.00
CA MET A 303 -14.45 4.72 16.78
C MET A 303 -13.20 4.78 17.65
N LEU A 304 -12.64 3.64 18.04
CA LEU A 304 -11.40 3.55 18.80
C LEU A 304 -10.55 2.40 18.26
N ASP A 305 -9.42 2.73 17.65
CA ASP A 305 -8.45 1.79 17.10
C ASP A 305 -7.02 2.25 17.39
N ASN A 306 -6.11 1.31 17.63
CA ASN A 306 -4.69 1.61 17.88
C ASN A 306 -4.45 2.64 19.02
N GLY A 307 -5.42 2.73 19.94
CA GLY A 307 -5.49 3.67 21.04
C GLY A 307 -5.96 5.08 20.68
N GLU A 308 -6.39 5.34 19.44
CA GLU A 308 -6.78 6.67 18.96
C GLU A 308 -8.30 6.75 18.75
N LEU A 309 -8.93 7.77 19.35
CA LEU A 309 -10.37 8.01 19.23
C LEU A 309 -10.69 8.75 17.92
N ARG A 310 -11.50 8.14 17.06
CA ARG A 310 -12.06 8.69 15.83
C ARG A 310 -13.52 9.05 16.04
N LYS A 311 -13.81 10.34 16.06
CA LYS A 311 -15.14 10.84 16.45
C LYS A 311 -16.25 10.63 15.41
N GLY A 312 -15.89 10.38 14.15
CA GLY A 312 -16.86 10.31 13.04
C GLY A 312 -17.45 11.69 12.75
N GLU A 313 -16.69 12.55 12.08
CA GLU A 313 -17.11 13.92 11.75
C GLU A 313 -18.29 13.92 10.76
N VAL A 314 -19.16 14.93 10.88
CA VAL A 314 -20.31 15.11 9.99
C VAL A 314 -19.96 16.09 8.87
N SER A 315 -20.09 15.64 7.63
CA SER A 315 -19.81 16.47 6.46
C SER A 315 -20.69 17.72 6.44
N GLY A 316 -20.08 18.89 6.28
CA GLY A 316 -20.77 20.18 6.25
C GLY A 316 -21.29 20.71 7.60
N ARG A 317 -21.08 19.99 8.72
CA ARG A 317 -21.54 20.41 10.07
C ARG A 317 -20.39 20.34 11.10
N PRO A 318 -19.48 21.34 11.11
CA PRO A 318 -18.32 21.33 12.01
C PRO A 318 -18.71 21.21 13.49
N GLY A 319 -18.00 20.36 14.23
CA GLY A 319 -18.22 20.16 15.67
C GLY A 319 -19.43 19.28 16.00
N LYS A 320 -20.05 18.64 15.01
CA LYS A 320 -21.00 17.54 15.20
C LYS A 320 -20.31 16.24 14.85
N THR A 321 -20.40 15.26 15.75
CA THR A 321 -19.76 13.96 15.57
C THR A 321 -20.70 12.82 15.92
N VAL A 322 -20.49 11.65 15.31
CA VAL A 322 -21.18 10.40 15.68
C VAL A 322 -20.87 10.05 17.14
N HIS A 323 -19.64 10.31 17.59
CA HIS A 323 -19.22 10.09 18.98
C HIS A 323 -20.09 10.81 19.99
N ASP A 324 -20.42 12.08 19.74
CA ASP A 324 -21.30 12.84 20.64
C ASP A 324 -22.66 12.17 20.82
N ILE A 325 -23.24 11.57 19.77
CA ILE A 325 -24.52 10.85 19.85
C ILE A 325 -24.36 9.56 20.65
N VAL A 326 -23.31 8.79 20.34
CA VAL A 326 -23.12 7.44 20.89
C VAL A 326 -22.80 7.49 22.38
N THR A 327 -22.06 8.51 22.84
CA THR A 327 -21.73 8.69 24.26
C THR A 327 -22.85 9.32 25.09
N GLU A 328 -23.86 9.89 24.45
CA GLU A 328 -24.95 10.54 25.16
C GLU A 328 -25.89 9.47 25.77
N PRO A 329 -26.03 9.41 27.12
CA PRO A 329 -26.70 8.30 27.79
C PRO A 329 -28.15 8.06 27.35
N LYS A 330 -28.84 9.12 26.91
CA LYS A 330 -30.24 9.04 26.45
C LYS A 330 -30.43 8.10 25.24
N HIS A 331 -29.39 7.91 24.42
CA HIS A 331 -29.46 7.04 23.24
C HIS A 331 -29.18 5.56 23.57
N ARG A 332 -28.69 5.26 24.79
CA ARG A 332 -28.53 3.90 25.36
C ARG A 332 -27.59 3.00 24.55
N TYR A 333 -26.55 3.55 23.93
CA TYR A 333 -25.48 2.73 23.36
C TYR A 333 -24.65 2.09 24.47
N VAL A 334 -24.30 0.82 24.29
CA VAL A 334 -23.45 0.06 25.24
C VAL A 334 -22.13 -0.37 24.64
N ALA A 335 -22.05 -0.40 23.30
CA ALA A 335 -20.85 -0.79 22.58
C ALA A 335 -20.77 -0.19 21.17
N THR A 336 -19.57 -0.16 20.62
CA THR A 336 -19.30 0.13 19.22
C THR A 336 -18.42 -0.96 18.62
N VAL A 337 -18.74 -1.44 17.43
CA VAL A 337 -17.96 -2.46 16.72
C VAL A 337 -17.58 -1.92 15.33
N GLY A 338 -16.29 -1.97 14.97
CA GLY A 338 -15.80 -1.47 13.67
C GLY A 338 -14.84 -2.42 12.94
N GLY A 339 -14.80 -2.31 11.60
CA GLY A 339 -13.86 -3.00 10.69
C GLY A 339 -12.60 -2.18 10.39
N ASP A 340 -12.09 -2.16 9.14
CA ASP A 340 -11.00 -1.34 8.56
C ASP A 340 -9.59 -1.62 9.13
N THR A 341 -9.48 -1.88 10.43
CA THR A 341 -8.23 -2.31 11.07
C THR A 341 -8.18 -3.83 11.14
N HIS A 342 -7.23 -4.44 10.42
CA HIS A 342 -7.20 -5.87 10.15
C HIS A 342 -6.60 -6.72 11.29
N ASN A 343 -7.07 -6.47 12.49
CA ASN A 343 -6.79 -7.26 13.69
C ASN A 343 -7.98 -7.13 14.66
N PHE A 344 -7.91 -7.85 15.78
CA PHE A 344 -8.88 -7.70 16.86
C PHE A 344 -8.33 -6.78 17.93
N GLN A 345 -9.17 -5.87 18.45
CA GLN A 345 -8.86 -5.04 19.62
C GLN A 345 -10.11 -4.92 20.49
N LEU A 346 -9.95 -5.00 21.80
CA LEU A 346 -11.01 -4.83 22.77
C LEU A 346 -10.65 -3.72 23.75
N TYR A 347 -11.47 -2.70 23.84
CA TYR A 347 -11.39 -1.64 24.83
C TYR A 347 -12.51 -1.82 25.84
N ASP A 348 -12.15 -2.28 27.04
CA ASP A 348 -13.09 -2.65 28.11
C ASP A 348 -13.22 -1.47 29.08
N PRO A 349 -14.41 -0.87 29.24
CA PRO A 349 -14.59 0.28 30.12
C PRO A 349 -14.32 0.01 31.60
N ARG A 350 -14.24 -1.26 32.01
CA ARG A 350 -13.88 -1.67 33.37
C ARG A 350 -12.36 -1.73 33.57
N SER A 351 -11.59 -1.73 32.48
CA SER A 351 -10.13 -1.68 32.52
C SER A 351 -9.64 -0.23 32.59
N PRO A 352 -8.74 0.11 33.53
CA PRO A 352 -8.17 1.46 33.61
C PRO A 352 -7.54 1.90 32.29
N ASP A 353 -7.76 3.17 31.90
CA ASP A 353 -7.23 3.79 30.68
C ASP A 353 -7.62 3.10 29.36
N SER A 354 -8.61 2.19 29.37
CA SER A 354 -8.99 1.41 28.19
C SER A 354 -10.13 2.04 27.39
N SER A 355 -11.09 2.71 28.03
CA SER A 355 -12.17 3.42 27.34
C SER A 355 -12.32 4.85 27.87
N PRO A 356 -12.50 5.86 26.98
CA PRO A 356 -12.72 7.24 27.39
C PRO A 356 -14.09 7.52 28.01
N ASP A 357 -15.10 6.77 27.62
CA ASP A 357 -16.51 7.20 27.70
C ASP A 357 -17.42 6.15 28.36
N GLY A 358 -16.84 5.09 28.90
CA GLY A 358 -17.59 4.03 29.58
C GLY A 358 -18.23 3.02 28.63
N LEU A 359 -18.02 3.14 27.32
CA LEU A 359 -18.50 2.20 26.32
C LEU A 359 -17.48 1.10 26.05
N TRP A 360 -17.98 -0.04 25.59
CA TRP A 360 -17.17 -1.10 25.00
C TRP A 360 -16.83 -0.75 23.55
N HIS A 361 -15.55 -0.69 23.19
CA HIS A 361 -15.16 -0.58 21.78
C HIS A 361 -14.48 -1.86 21.30
N ILE A 362 -14.96 -2.40 20.18
CA ILE A 362 -14.48 -3.65 19.59
C ILE A 362 -14.03 -3.37 18.16
N VAL A 363 -12.79 -3.72 17.84
CA VAL A 363 -12.26 -3.72 16.46
C VAL A 363 -12.28 -5.16 15.96
N SER A 364 -12.86 -5.38 14.78
CA SER A 364 -13.11 -6.72 14.22
C SER A 364 -12.89 -6.79 12.70
N GLY A 365 -11.80 -6.21 12.19
CA GLY A 365 -11.51 -6.19 10.75
C GLY A 365 -10.62 -7.34 10.24
N GLY A 366 -10.45 -8.41 11.02
CA GLY A 366 -9.54 -9.50 10.67
C GLY A 366 -10.20 -10.68 9.94
N GLY A 367 -11.30 -10.49 9.22
CA GLY A 367 -12.09 -11.60 8.65
C GLY A 367 -11.58 -12.13 7.31
N GLY A 368 -10.74 -11.38 6.59
CA GLY A 368 -10.15 -11.85 5.33
C GLY A 368 -8.95 -11.05 4.87
N ALA A 369 -8.90 -9.75 5.12
CA ALA A 369 -7.81 -8.87 4.68
C ALA A 369 -6.48 -9.08 5.42
N TYR A 370 -5.35 -8.75 4.78
CA TYR A 370 -4.00 -8.86 5.33
C TYR A 370 -3.90 -8.34 6.77
N THR A 371 -3.27 -9.09 7.67
CA THR A 371 -3.30 -8.76 9.11
C THR A 371 -2.52 -7.48 9.41
N HIS A 372 -3.13 -6.53 10.13
CA HIS A 372 -2.44 -5.36 10.68
C HIS A 372 -1.66 -5.73 11.95
N ALA A 373 -0.40 -5.29 12.01
CA ALA A 373 0.46 -5.50 13.17
C ALA A 373 -0.10 -4.90 14.47
N THR A 374 -0.05 -5.66 15.58
CA THR A 374 -0.52 -5.21 16.92
C THR A 374 0.61 -4.84 17.88
N HIS A 375 1.85 -5.27 17.60
CA HIS A 375 3.05 -4.83 18.34
C HIS A 375 3.38 -3.32 18.25
N PRO A 376 2.92 -2.57 17.23
CA PRO A 376 3.03 -1.10 17.21
C PRO A 376 2.15 -0.39 18.22
N ILE A 377 1.02 -1.02 18.59
CA ILE A 377 -0.02 -0.38 19.38
C ILE A 377 0.59 0.02 20.72
N ARG A 378 0.52 1.31 21.04
CA ARG A 378 1.11 1.82 22.27
C ARG A 378 0.30 1.26 23.42
N MET A 379 0.87 0.32 24.16
CA MET A 379 0.23 -0.21 25.35
C MET A 379 0.40 0.73 26.55
N ALA A 380 1.31 1.71 26.49
CA ALA A 380 1.75 2.55 27.63
C ALA A 380 0.57 3.26 28.31
N SER A 381 0.63 3.38 29.65
CA SER A 381 -0.36 4.13 30.44
C SER A 381 -0.57 5.53 29.86
N SER A 382 -1.80 6.03 29.91
CA SER A 382 -2.11 7.40 29.53
C SER A 382 -1.16 8.34 30.31
N ASP A 383 -0.47 9.24 29.61
CA ASP A 383 0.15 10.36 30.32
C ASP A 383 -1.02 11.18 30.88
N ALA A 384 -1.03 11.44 32.18
CA ALA A 384 -2.08 12.23 32.84
C ALA A 384 -2.24 13.63 32.21
N ARG A 385 -1.29 14.08 31.38
CA ARG A 385 -1.33 15.31 30.59
C ARG A 385 -2.10 15.18 29.26
N THR A 386 -2.44 13.98 28.81
CA THR A 386 -3.13 13.71 27.54
C THR A 386 -4.29 12.71 27.70
N HIS A 387 -5.51 13.20 27.52
CA HIS A 387 -6.74 12.40 27.50
C HIS A 387 -7.00 11.72 26.13
N SER A 388 -5.98 11.42 25.32
CA SER A 388 -6.15 11.10 23.89
C SER A 388 -5.63 9.74 23.43
N ARG A 389 -4.99 8.95 24.30
CA ARG A 389 -4.51 7.60 23.95
C ARG A 389 -5.00 6.55 24.94
N PHE A 390 -5.64 5.50 24.43
CA PHE A 390 -6.27 4.44 25.21
C PHE A 390 -5.61 3.09 24.97
N ARG A 391 -5.61 2.23 25.97
CA ARG A 391 -4.97 0.92 25.90
C ARG A 391 -6.01 -0.18 25.61
N PRO A 392 -5.85 -1.00 24.56
CA PRO A 392 -6.72 -2.17 24.41
C PRO A 392 -6.44 -3.18 25.53
N SER A 393 -7.51 -3.67 26.15
CA SER A 393 -7.50 -4.73 27.15
C SER A 393 -7.11 -6.10 26.56
N ARG A 394 -7.52 -6.38 25.32
CA ARG A 394 -7.14 -7.58 24.55
C ARG A 394 -6.87 -7.22 23.10
N VAL A 395 -5.95 -7.94 22.46
CA VAL A 395 -5.64 -7.85 21.03
C VAL A 395 -5.37 -9.22 20.43
N PHE A 396 -5.73 -9.43 19.17
CA PHE A 396 -5.36 -10.63 18.42
C PHE A 396 -4.91 -10.25 16.99
N PRO A 397 -3.69 -10.60 16.57
CA PRO A 397 -2.65 -11.35 17.32
C PRO A 397 -2.16 -10.62 18.56
N ARG A 398 -1.64 -11.36 19.55
CA ARG A 398 -0.98 -10.75 20.72
C ARG A 398 0.23 -9.93 20.26
N SER A 399 0.54 -8.82 20.92
CA SER A 399 1.65 -7.96 20.50
C SER A 399 2.99 -8.72 20.38
N ALA A 400 3.31 -9.62 21.32
CA ALA A 400 4.54 -10.43 21.24
C ALA A 400 4.54 -11.40 20.03
N GLU A 401 3.41 -12.01 19.75
CA GLU A 401 3.19 -12.88 18.60
C GLU A 401 3.29 -12.11 17.28
N SER A 402 2.66 -10.94 17.21
CA SER A 402 2.75 -10.04 16.06
C SER A 402 4.20 -9.64 15.77
N LEU A 403 4.96 -9.23 16.79
CA LEU A 403 6.38 -8.86 16.61
C LEU A 403 7.20 -10.05 16.11
N SER A 404 7.00 -11.24 16.69
CA SER A 404 7.71 -12.45 16.26
C SER A 404 7.38 -12.81 14.81
N TYR A 405 6.10 -12.82 14.45
CA TYR A 405 5.63 -13.13 13.11
C TYR A 405 6.18 -12.16 12.05
N PHE A 406 5.98 -10.85 12.25
CA PHE A 406 6.46 -9.85 11.29
C PHE A 406 7.99 -9.80 11.21
N ALA A 407 8.71 -10.00 12.33
CA ALA A 407 10.17 -10.07 12.32
C ALA A 407 10.71 -11.20 11.44
N GLN A 408 10.06 -12.36 11.46
CA GLN A 408 10.46 -13.53 10.68
C GLN A 408 10.33 -13.31 9.18
N GLN A 409 9.46 -12.40 8.76
CA GLN A 409 9.27 -12.06 7.34
C GLN A 409 10.12 -10.88 6.90
N LEU A 410 10.03 -9.79 7.67
CA LEU A 410 10.64 -8.51 7.36
C LEU A 410 12.16 -8.58 7.42
N VAL A 411 12.74 -9.17 8.46
CA VAL A 411 14.21 -9.11 8.65
C VAL A 411 14.96 -9.91 7.57
N PRO A 412 14.56 -11.15 7.22
CA PRO A 412 15.14 -11.83 6.05
C PRO A 412 14.88 -11.06 4.75
N GLY A 413 13.74 -10.40 4.60
CA GLY A 413 13.44 -9.51 3.46
C GLY A 413 14.46 -8.37 3.33
N ILE A 414 14.68 -7.64 4.43
CA ILE A 414 15.66 -6.55 4.53
C ILE A 414 17.08 -7.06 4.28
N TRP A 415 17.45 -8.23 4.81
CA TRP A 415 18.74 -8.86 4.51
C TRP A 415 18.91 -9.14 3.02
N ARG A 416 17.90 -9.71 2.36
CA ARG A 416 17.93 -9.99 0.93
C ARG A 416 18.04 -8.70 0.11
N LEU A 417 17.32 -7.66 0.50
CA LEU A 417 17.37 -6.36 -0.15
C LEU A 417 18.77 -5.73 -0.02
N LEU A 418 19.35 -5.77 1.18
CA LEU A 418 20.72 -5.35 1.42
C LEU A 418 21.70 -6.12 0.53
N LEU A 419 21.55 -7.44 0.43
CA LEU A 419 22.40 -8.27 -0.44
C LEU A 419 22.24 -7.87 -1.91
N SER A 420 21.03 -7.61 -2.40
CA SER A 420 20.83 -7.13 -3.79
C SER A 420 21.53 -5.79 -4.04
N VAL A 421 21.48 -4.85 -3.09
CA VAL A 421 22.21 -3.56 -3.20
C VAL A 421 23.72 -3.78 -3.21
N VAL A 422 24.24 -4.68 -2.37
CA VAL A 422 25.66 -5.05 -2.36
C VAL A 422 26.07 -5.71 -3.68
N MET A 423 25.25 -6.62 -4.23
CA MET A 423 25.49 -7.26 -5.51
C MET A 423 25.47 -6.26 -6.65
N PHE A 424 24.56 -5.28 -6.65
CA PHE A 424 24.58 -4.16 -7.60
C PHE A 424 25.90 -3.38 -7.53
N GLY A 425 26.35 -3.00 -6.33
CA GLY A 425 27.64 -2.33 -6.15
C GLY A 425 28.84 -3.17 -6.62
N GLY A 426 28.82 -4.48 -6.33
CA GLY A 426 29.80 -5.43 -6.87
C GLY A 426 29.76 -5.52 -8.39
N GLY A 427 28.56 -5.41 -8.99
CA GLY A 427 28.35 -5.37 -10.43
C GLY A 427 28.94 -4.14 -11.07
N VAL A 428 28.76 -2.97 -10.44
CA VAL A 428 29.39 -1.71 -10.86
C VAL A 428 30.93 -1.85 -10.86
N ALA A 429 31.51 -2.40 -9.77
CA ALA A 429 32.96 -2.62 -9.69
C ALA A 429 33.46 -3.62 -10.74
N LEU A 430 32.72 -4.72 -10.97
CA LEU A 430 33.04 -5.71 -11.99
C LEU A 430 32.94 -5.11 -13.40
N GLY A 431 31.91 -4.31 -13.68
CA GLY A 431 31.73 -3.61 -14.94
C GLY A 431 32.88 -2.64 -15.23
N TRP A 432 33.37 -1.93 -14.21
CA TRP A 432 34.53 -1.05 -14.31
C TRP A 432 35.80 -1.84 -14.66
N TRP A 433 36.02 -2.97 -13.97
CA TRP A 433 37.14 -3.85 -14.27
C TRP A 433 37.06 -4.43 -15.69
N LEU A 434 35.88 -4.88 -16.11
CA LEU A 434 35.66 -5.39 -17.47
C LEU A 434 35.93 -4.31 -18.54
N ALA A 435 35.40 -3.10 -18.34
CA ALA A 435 35.64 -1.95 -19.19
C ALA A 435 37.14 -1.62 -19.34
N SER A 436 37.87 -1.62 -18.23
CA SER A 436 39.30 -1.28 -18.20
C SER A 436 40.22 -2.40 -18.67
N SER A 437 39.76 -3.66 -18.68
CA SER A 437 40.56 -4.84 -19.05
C SER A 437 40.76 -5.04 -20.56
N GLY A 438 39.95 -4.39 -21.41
CA GLY A 438 40.06 -4.48 -22.88
C GLY A 438 39.71 -5.84 -23.50
N TRP A 439 39.10 -6.76 -22.75
CA TRP A 439 38.76 -8.10 -23.25
C TRP A 439 37.62 -8.08 -24.28
N SER A 440 37.72 -8.91 -25.33
CA SER A 440 36.65 -9.15 -26.32
C SER A 440 36.68 -10.58 -26.84
N LEU A 441 35.50 -11.12 -27.20
CA LEU A 441 35.32 -12.43 -27.83
C LEU A 441 35.02 -12.26 -29.33
N GLN A 442 35.67 -13.03 -30.18
CA GLN A 442 35.39 -13.01 -31.63
C GLN A 442 34.36 -14.09 -31.99
N VAL A 443 33.31 -13.71 -32.73
CA VAL A 443 32.19 -14.60 -33.10
C VAL A 443 31.85 -14.38 -34.57
N GLN A 444 31.46 -15.44 -35.30
CA GLN A 444 31.16 -15.39 -36.74
C GLN A 444 29.71 -15.82 -37.03
N PRO A 445 28.71 -14.95 -36.78
CA PRO A 445 27.31 -15.31 -36.95
C PRO A 445 26.86 -15.38 -38.43
N TRP A 446 27.42 -14.54 -39.31
CA TRP A 446 26.99 -14.41 -40.71
C TRP A 446 28.16 -14.49 -41.72
N GLY A 447 29.26 -15.13 -41.34
CA GLY A 447 30.45 -15.29 -42.18
C GLY A 447 31.54 -14.23 -41.96
N GLU A 448 31.19 -13.03 -41.49
CA GLU A 448 32.15 -12.00 -41.08
C GLU A 448 32.45 -12.06 -39.56
N PRO A 449 33.72 -11.91 -39.14
CA PRO A 449 34.08 -11.92 -37.73
C PRO A 449 33.67 -10.63 -37.01
N VAL A 450 32.83 -10.77 -35.99
CA VAL A 450 32.36 -9.69 -35.12
C VAL A 450 33.00 -9.80 -33.74
N ARG A 451 33.41 -8.66 -33.14
CA ARG A 451 33.95 -8.61 -31.77
C ARG A 451 32.86 -8.29 -30.76
N VAL A 452 32.53 -9.26 -29.92
CA VAL A 452 31.62 -9.10 -28.77
C VAL A 452 32.44 -8.70 -27.54
N GLY A 453 32.33 -7.42 -27.16
CA GLY A 453 32.91 -6.91 -25.93
C GLY A 453 32.05 -7.21 -24.68
N PRO A 454 32.45 -6.71 -23.50
CA PRO A 454 31.75 -6.94 -22.24
C PRO A 454 30.30 -6.45 -22.26
N GLY A 455 30.02 -5.34 -22.98
CA GLY A 455 28.68 -4.79 -23.13
C GLY A 455 27.72 -5.75 -23.83
N GLY A 456 28.17 -6.40 -24.90
CA GLY A 456 27.36 -7.41 -25.61
C GLY A 456 27.06 -8.64 -24.75
N VAL A 457 28.05 -9.14 -23.99
CA VAL A 457 27.85 -10.27 -23.07
C VAL A 457 26.83 -9.91 -21.98
N ALA A 458 26.92 -8.71 -21.42
CA ALA A 458 26.04 -8.27 -20.35
C ALA A 458 24.58 -8.07 -20.83
N ILE A 459 24.37 -7.57 -22.06
CA ILE A 459 23.03 -7.44 -22.65
C ILE A 459 22.43 -8.82 -22.93
N ALA A 460 23.22 -9.75 -23.48
CA ALA A 460 22.78 -11.12 -23.69
C ALA A 460 22.40 -11.81 -22.36
N ALA A 461 23.21 -11.62 -21.31
CA ALA A 461 22.90 -12.12 -19.97
C ALA A 461 21.60 -11.52 -19.41
N MET A 462 21.36 -10.22 -19.60
CA MET A 462 20.12 -9.56 -19.20
C MET A 462 18.90 -10.14 -19.91
N VAL A 463 18.97 -10.34 -21.24
CA VAL A 463 17.88 -10.97 -22.01
C VAL A 463 17.58 -12.36 -21.46
N VAL A 464 18.61 -13.18 -21.21
CA VAL A 464 18.43 -14.52 -20.60
C VAL A 464 17.77 -14.41 -19.22
N LEU A 465 18.20 -13.49 -18.36
CA LEU A 465 17.61 -13.30 -17.03
C LEU A 465 16.13 -12.88 -17.09
N VAL A 466 15.78 -11.94 -17.98
CA VAL A 466 14.39 -11.52 -18.19
C VAL A 466 13.54 -12.66 -18.74
N LEU A 467 14.05 -13.44 -19.70
CA LEU A 467 13.34 -14.61 -20.23
C LEU A 467 13.14 -15.70 -19.17
N LEU A 468 14.12 -15.92 -18.29
CA LEU A 468 13.98 -16.84 -17.14
C LEU A 468 12.87 -16.39 -16.18
N HIS A 469 12.61 -15.09 -16.07
CA HIS A 469 11.47 -14.54 -15.31
C HIS A 469 10.11 -14.75 -15.99
N LEU A 470 10.08 -14.88 -17.32
CA LEU A 470 8.86 -15.11 -18.10
C LEU A 470 8.46 -16.59 -18.20
N LEU A 471 9.34 -17.54 -17.83
CA LEU A 471 9.02 -18.96 -17.83
C LEU A 471 7.89 -19.29 -16.82
N PRO A 472 6.90 -20.14 -17.20
CA PRO A 472 5.81 -20.53 -16.32
C PRO A 472 6.35 -21.12 -15.01
N GLN A 473 5.94 -20.53 -13.90
CA GLN A 473 6.44 -20.91 -12.59
C GLN A 473 5.75 -22.21 -12.14
N ARG A 474 6.50 -23.30 -11.95
CA ARG A 474 5.99 -24.47 -11.24
C ARG A 474 5.80 -24.13 -9.76
N THR A 475 4.58 -24.31 -9.25
CA THR A 475 4.22 -24.12 -7.85
C THR A 475 5.14 -24.95 -6.94
N GLY A 476 5.69 -24.33 -5.89
CA GLY A 476 6.34 -25.02 -4.77
C GLY A 476 7.86 -25.33 -4.81
N ARG A 477 8.61 -25.27 -5.93
CA ARG A 477 9.96 -25.91 -5.97
C ARG A 477 11.25 -25.13 -6.27
N SER A 478 11.31 -23.79 -6.38
CA SER A 478 12.65 -23.13 -6.49
C SER A 478 12.78 -21.72 -5.89
N LEU A 479 12.36 -21.55 -4.63
CA LEU A 479 12.65 -20.32 -3.88
C LEU A 479 14.15 -19.97 -3.86
N LEU A 480 15.05 -20.95 -3.77
CA LEU A 480 16.49 -20.71 -3.80
C LEU A 480 16.95 -20.14 -5.15
N GLY A 481 16.52 -20.76 -6.25
CA GLY A 481 16.88 -20.36 -7.61
C GLY A 481 16.40 -18.95 -7.94
N ARG A 482 15.15 -18.61 -7.61
CA ARG A 482 14.59 -17.27 -7.83
C ARG A 482 15.24 -16.21 -6.93
N ARG A 483 15.51 -16.56 -5.68
CA ARG A 483 16.24 -15.69 -4.75
C ARG A 483 17.66 -15.41 -5.28
N LEU A 484 18.33 -16.41 -5.85
CA LEU A 484 19.63 -16.23 -6.50
C LEU A 484 19.52 -15.39 -7.77
N LEU A 485 18.50 -15.64 -8.60
CA LEU A 485 18.24 -14.94 -9.86
C LEU A 485 18.13 -13.43 -9.66
N LEU A 486 17.32 -12.97 -8.70
CA LEU A 486 17.17 -11.54 -8.38
C LEU A 486 18.49 -10.85 -7.98
N ARG A 487 19.43 -11.60 -7.39
CA ARG A 487 20.73 -11.06 -6.97
C ARG A 487 21.72 -11.03 -8.12
N LEU A 488 21.66 -12.05 -8.99
CA LEU A 488 22.40 -12.06 -10.25
C LEU A 488 21.91 -10.94 -11.17
N GLU A 489 20.61 -10.66 -11.20
CA GLU A 489 20.07 -9.49 -11.89
C GLU A 489 20.63 -8.19 -11.34
N ALA A 490 20.60 -7.98 -10.02
CA ALA A 490 21.18 -6.79 -9.43
C ALA A 490 22.67 -6.61 -9.82
N LEU A 491 23.44 -7.71 -9.81
CA LEU A 491 24.83 -7.74 -10.30
C LEU A 491 24.93 -7.35 -11.79
N VAL A 492 24.15 -7.98 -12.67
CA VAL A 492 24.17 -7.72 -14.12
C VAL A 492 23.70 -6.30 -14.44
N VAL A 493 22.68 -5.79 -13.75
CA VAL A 493 22.24 -4.39 -13.85
C VAL A 493 23.39 -3.46 -13.48
N GLY A 494 24.13 -3.74 -12.40
CA GLY A 494 25.31 -2.96 -12.02
C GLY A 494 26.42 -2.99 -13.08
N VAL A 495 26.71 -4.17 -13.64
CA VAL A 495 27.68 -4.34 -14.74
C VAL A 495 27.26 -3.52 -15.95
N LEU A 496 26.02 -3.67 -16.40
CA LEU A 496 25.47 -2.94 -17.56
C LEU A 496 25.48 -1.44 -17.36
N ALA A 497 25.07 -0.99 -16.18
CA ALA A 497 25.06 0.43 -15.81
C ALA A 497 26.46 1.04 -15.94
N MET A 498 27.49 0.34 -15.45
CA MET A 498 28.88 0.81 -15.53
C MET A 498 29.46 0.72 -16.95
N LEU A 499 29.18 -0.36 -17.68
CA LEU A 499 29.64 -0.53 -19.06
C LEU A 499 29.01 0.51 -20.00
N PHE A 500 27.72 0.80 -19.81
CA PHE A 500 27.03 1.89 -20.48
C PHE A 500 27.75 3.22 -20.21
N LEU A 501 27.99 3.53 -18.93
CA LEU A 501 28.64 4.77 -18.54
C LEU A 501 30.05 4.90 -19.13
N HIS A 502 30.83 3.81 -19.13
CA HIS A 502 32.18 3.79 -19.71
C HIS A 502 32.17 3.92 -21.24
N HIS A 503 31.19 3.32 -21.93
CA HIS A 503 31.09 3.40 -23.38
C HIS A 503 30.73 4.81 -23.86
N TYR A 504 29.80 5.46 -23.17
CA TYR A 504 29.25 6.75 -23.61
C TYR A 504 29.92 7.97 -22.95
N LEU A 505 30.52 7.80 -21.77
CA LEU A 505 31.18 8.85 -21.01
C LEU A 505 32.55 8.36 -20.48
N PRO A 506 33.47 7.91 -21.36
CA PRO A 506 34.72 7.25 -20.95
C PRO A 506 35.59 8.14 -20.03
N ASP A 507 35.69 9.43 -20.34
CA ASP A 507 36.53 10.39 -19.61
C ASP A 507 35.95 10.76 -18.22
N ALA A 508 34.62 10.67 -18.07
CA ALA A 508 33.94 11.02 -16.82
C ALA A 508 33.63 9.79 -15.94
N ALA A 509 33.62 8.58 -16.50
CA ALA A 509 33.19 7.36 -15.82
C ALA A 509 33.92 7.10 -14.50
N GLY A 510 35.24 7.34 -14.45
CA GLY A 510 36.04 7.18 -13.23
C GLY A 510 35.70 8.22 -12.16
N ALA A 511 35.56 9.49 -12.55
CA ALA A 511 35.18 10.56 -11.63
C ALA A 511 33.77 10.36 -11.07
N LEU A 512 32.82 9.95 -11.92
CA LEU A 512 31.44 9.63 -11.54
C LEU A 512 31.36 8.45 -10.58
N LEU A 513 32.21 7.44 -10.74
CA LEU A 513 32.28 6.30 -9.81
C LEU A 513 32.81 6.73 -8.43
N VAL A 514 33.89 7.51 -8.39
CA VAL A 514 34.48 8.04 -7.14
C VAL A 514 33.47 8.91 -6.39
N LEU A 515 32.76 9.75 -7.12
CA LEU A 515 31.71 10.60 -6.59
C LEU A 515 30.50 9.81 -6.10
N PHE A 516 29.98 8.87 -6.90
CA PHE A 516 28.89 8.01 -6.48
C PHE A 516 29.25 7.27 -5.19
N GLY A 517 30.48 6.73 -5.10
CA GLY A 517 31.01 6.10 -3.90
C GLY A 517 31.10 7.05 -2.69
N SER A 518 31.66 8.25 -2.88
CA SER A 518 31.83 9.24 -1.80
C SER A 518 30.50 9.82 -1.31
N SER A 519 29.59 10.15 -2.22
CA SER A 519 28.20 10.56 -1.98
C SER A 519 27.40 9.47 -1.26
N THR A 520 27.53 8.21 -1.68
CA THR A 520 26.85 7.08 -1.03
C THR A 520 27.37 6.86 0.38
N LEU A 521 28.70 6.87 0.56
CA LEU A 521 29.34 6.78 1.87
C LEU A 521 28.89 7.91 2.79
N TRP A 522 28.81 9.13 2.25
CA TRP A 522 28.34 10.30 2.97
C TRP A 522 26.92 10.15 3.50
N ILE A 523 25.97 9.80 2.63
CA ILE A 523 24.59 9.61 3.09
C ILE A 523 24.54 8.49 4.13
N CYS A 524 25.22 7.37 3.89
CA CYS A 524 25.23 6.25 4.83
C CYS A 524 25.77 6.66 6.20
N LEU A 525 26.85 7.46 6.25
CA LEU A 525 27.39 8.00 7.49
C LEU A 525 26.37 8.92 8.19
N ASN A 526 25.68 9.77 7.43
CA ASN A 526 24.64 10.65 7.94
C ASN A 526 23.44 9.88 8.52
N ALA A 527 22.95 8.88 7.79
CA ALA A 527 21.92 7.95 8.23
C ALA A 527 22.34 7.22 9.52
N TRP A 528 23.58 6.76 9.59
CA TRP A 528 24.13 6.11 10.77
C TRP A 528 24.22 7.06 11.97
N CYS A 529 24.74 8.28 11.78
CA CYS A 529 24.79 9.33 12.81
C CYS A 529 23.38 9.74 13.28
N THR A 530 22.42 9.88 12.36
CA THR A 530 21.03 10.24 12.64
C THR A 530 20.34 9.15 13.46
N ARG A 531 20.61 7.88 13.17
CA ARG A 531 20.17 6.74 13.99
C ARG A 531 20.82 6.75 15.37
N TRP A 532 22.14 6.90 15.42
CA TRP A 532 22.93 6.82 16.65
C TRP A 532 22.59 7.97 17.62
N SER A 533 22.50 9.19 17.11
CA SER A 533 22.13 10.40 17.88
C SER A 533 20.64 10.52 18.20
N ARG A 534 19.79 9.66 17.60
CA ARG A 534 18.32 9.69 17.70
C ARG A 534 17.70 11.05 17.35
N TRP A 535 18.31 11.77 16.41
CA TRP A 535 17.86 13.10 16.02
C TRP A 535 16.37 13.13 15.60
N TRP A 536 15.89 12.08 14.95
CA TRP A 536 14.50 11.95 14.52
C TRP A 536 13.48 11.81 15.68
N GLY A 537 13.90 11.46 16.90
CA GLY A 537 13.00 11.15 18.02
C GLY A 537 12.64 12.38 18.85
N PRO A 538 11.34 12.62 19.14
CA PRO A 538 10.93 13.68 20.04
C PRO A 538 11.46 13.41 21.45
N VAL A 539 11.88 14.46 22.15
CA VAL A 539 12.44 14.38 23.51
C VAL A 539 11.95 15.58 24.32
N GLU A 540 11.71 15.40 25.61
CA GLU A 540 11.43 16.54 26.50
C GLU A 540 12.71 17.32 26.82
N ARG A 541 13.85 16.64 26.98
CA ARG A 541 15.16 17.24 27.22
C ARG A 541 16.28 16.50 26.50
N VAL A 542 17.25 17.25 25.99
CA VAL A 542 18.44 16.71 25.32
C VAL A 542 19.62 16.74 26.31
N PRO A 543 20.34 15.62 26.55
CA PRO A 543 21.54 15.65 27.38
C PRO A 543 22.63 16.52 26.76
N GLY A 544 23.37 17.29 27.57
CA GLY A 544 24.37 18.26 27.12
C GLY A 544 25.36 17.74 26.06
N TRP A 545 25.87 16.52 26.25
CA TRP A 545 26.83 15.90 25.33
C TRP A 545 26.24 15.59 23.94
N HIS A 546 24.92 15.39 23.82
CA HIS A 546 24.28 15.17 22.52
C HIS A 546 24.28 16.44 21.67
N HIS A 547 24.24 17.63 22.28
CA HIS A 547 24.43 18.88 21.54
C HIS A 547 25.84 19.00 20.96
N VAL A 548 26.85 18.58 21.74
CA VAL A 548 28.25 18.53 21.29
C VAL A 548 28.41 17.51 20.17
N ALA A 549 27.87 16.29 20.35
CA ALA A 549 27.90 15.24 19.33
C ALA A 549 27.20 15.68 18.04
N PHE A 550 26.04 16.35 18.13
CA PHE A 550 25.35 16.93 16.98
C PHE A 550 26.19 18.01 16.29
N GLY A 551 26.82 18.91 17.05
CA GLY A 551 27.74 19.92 16.51
C GLY A 551 28.95 19.29 15.80
N CYS A 552 29.56 18.26 16.38
CA CYS A 552 30.66 17.51 15.77
C CYS A 552 30.22 16.78 14.50
N VAL A 553 29.04 16.16 14.50
CA VAL A 553 28.46 15.53 13.30
C VAL A 553 28.21 16.59 12.23
N LEU A 554 27.60 17.74 12.57
CA LEU A 554 27.35 18.81 11.61
C LEU A 554 28.66 19.40 11.05
N ALA A 555 29.71 19.53 11.86
CA ALA A 555 31.02 20.00 11.44
C ALA A 555 31.76 18.99 10.55
N ALA A 556 31.75 17.70 10.92
CA ALA A 556 32.24 16.62 10.06
C ALA A 556 31.43 16.56 8.75
N LEU A 557 30.13 16.84 8.84
CA LEU A 557 29.23 16.93 7.71
C LEU A 557 29.48 18.19 6.84
N ALA A 558 30.02 19.26 7.38
CA ALA A 558 30.49 20.37 6.56
C ALA A 558 31.83 20.02 5.90
N ALA A 559 32.74 19.39 6.65
CA ALA A 559 34.09 19.07 6.20
C ALA A 559 34.13 18.04 5.05
N LEU A 560 33.34 16.95 5.11
CA LEU A 560 33.35 15.96 4.02
C LEU A 560 32.66 16.50 2.75
N ALA A 561 31.69 17.39 2.88
CA ALA A 561 31.11 18.09 1.73
C ALA A 561 32.14 19.00 1.03
N LEU A 562 33.25 19.34 1.70
CA LEU A 562 34.38 20.07 1.12
C LEU A 562 35.47 19.15 0.54
N VAL A 563 35.38 17.83 0.72
CA VAL A 563 36.35 16.86 0.13
C VAL A 563 36.36 16.89 -1.40
N PRO A 564 35.21 17.00 -2.11
CA PRO A 564 35.20 17.13 -3.56
C PRO A 564 35.94 18.39 -4.06
N LEU A 565 35.92 19.48 -3.29
CA LEU A 565 36.69 20.71 -3.56
C LEU A 565 38.21 20.50 -3.38
N ALA A 566 38.62 19.69 -2.40
CA ALA A 566 40.02 19.38 -2.16
C ALA A 566 40.62 18.43 -3.22
N LEU A 567 39.79 17.54 -3.79
CA LEU A 567 40.19 16.61 -4.85
C LEU A 567 40.35 17.30 -6.22
N ASP A 568 39.55 18.32 -6.52
CA ASP A 568 39.69 19.13 -7.75
C ASP A 568 40.98 19.97 -7.79
N GLY A 569 41.42 20.46 -6.63
CA GLY A 569 42.66 21.22 -6.50
C GLY A 569 43.94 20.43 -6.80
N GLY A 570 43.85 19.09 -6.88
CA GLY A 570 44.99 18.21 -7.16
C GLY A 570 45.11 17.71 -8.60
N GLY A 571 44.14 18.00 -9.48
CA GLY A 571 43.99 17.29 -10.76
C GLY A 571 43.85 18.12 -12.04
N SER A 572 43.63 19.43 -12.00
CA SER A 572 43.46 20.24 -13.23
C SER A 572 44.55 21.30 -13.37
N GLY A 573 45.43 21.12 -14.35
CA GLY A 573 46.49 22.07 -14.72
C GLY A 573 45.99 23.37 -15.37
N ASP A 574 44.67 23.60 -15.43
CA ASP A 574 44.05 24.72 -16.16
C ASP A 574 43.49 25.83 -15.26
N GLY A 575 43.98 25.96 -14.02
CA GLY A 575 43.93 27.21 -13.25
C GLY A 575 42.56 27.84 -12.97
N ARG A 576 41.44 27.17 -13.24
CA ARG A 576 40.07 27.65 -13.02
C ARG A 576 39.37 26.81 -11.96
N THR A 577 39.74 27.02 -10.70
CA THR A 577 38.97 26.54 -9.54
C THR A 577 37.70 27.36 -9.39
N VAL A 578 36.62 26.98 -10.08
CA VAL A 578 35.29 27.54 -9.83
C VAL A 578 34.72 26.87 -8.57
N VAL A 579 34.79 27.55 -7.44
CA VAL A 579 34.07 27.15 -6.22
C VAL A 579 32.58 27.18 -6.55
N PRO A 580 31.86 26.04 -6.52
CA PRO A 580 30.43 26.05 -6.80
C PRO A 580 29.69 26.60 -5.58
N TRP A 581 29.31 27.87 -5.61
CA TRP A 581 28.55 28.54 -4.55
C TRP A 581 27.26 27.79 -4.18
N TRP A 582 26.70 27.01 -5.11
CA TRP A 582 25.49 26.21 -4.87
C TRP A 582 25.72 25.06 -3.88
N LEU A 583 26.94 24.51 -3.78
CA LEU A 583 27.26 23.48 -2.78
C LEU A 583 27.27 24.08 -1.39
N VAL A 584 27.84 25.27 -1.27
CA VAL A 584 27.81 26.06 -0.02
C VAL A 584 26.36 26.39 0.36
N VAL A 585 25.51 26.73 -0.60
CA VAL A 585 24.06 26.94 -0.38
C VAL A 585 23.36 25.65 0.03
N ALA A 586 23.61 24.52 -0.62
CA ALA A 586 22.99 23.23 -0.30
C ALA A 586 23.39 22.74 1.10
N VAL A 587 24.68 22.83 1.44
CA VAL A 587 25.21 22.53 2.78
C VAL A 587 24.64 23.51 3.82
N GLY A 588 24.49 24.79 3.46
CA GLY A 588 23.85 25.80 4.31
C GLY A 588 22.38 25.51 4.59
N ILE A 589 21.60 25.18 3.56
CA ILE A 589 20.20 24.75 3.70
C ILE A 589 20.11 23.48 4.54
N TYR A 590 20.97 22.49 4.26
CA TYR A 590 21.06 21.27 5.05
C TYR A 590 21.33 21.58 6.52
N ALA A 591 22.29 22.46 6.82
CA ALA A 591 22.61 22.86 8.18
C ALA A 591 21.45 23.59 8.87
N VAL A 592 20.75 24.48 8.17
CA VAL A 592 19.55 25.17 8.70
C VAL A 592 18.44 24.17 8.99
N VAL A 593 18.10 23.30 8.04
CA VAL A 593 17.11 22.23 8.24
C VAL A 593 17.55 21.34 9.39
N ALA A 594 18.85 21.07 9.49
CA ALA A 594 19.41 20.22 10.53
C ALA A 594 19.19 20.82 11.92
N ILE A 595 19.57 22.09 12.08
CA ILE A 595 19.44 22.86 13.32
C ILE A 595 17.97 23.05 13.69
N VAL A 596 17.11 23.42 12.72
CA VAL A 596 15.67 23.58 12.93
C VAL A 596 15.06 22.27 13.38
N GLY A 597 15.41 21.16 12.73
CA GLY A 597 14.97 19.84 13.12
C GLY A 597 15.44 19.45 14.52
N TRP A 598 16.72 19.69 14.83
CA TRP A 598 17.30 19.43 16.15
C TRP A 598 16.65 20.25 17.27
N ARG A 599 16.12 21.43 16.98
CA ARG A 599 15.32 22.21 17.93
C ARG A 599 13.87 21.73 18.02
N LYS A 600 13.25 21.43 16.88
CA LYS A 600 11.83 21.02 16.82
C LYS A 600 11.54 19.62 17.37
N ARG A 601 12.56 18.76 17.51
CA ARG A 601 12.41 17.49 18.26
C ARG A 601 12.17 17.71 19.75
N ILE A 602 12.48 18.89 20.30
CA ILE A 602 12.22 19.20 21.70
C ILE A 602 10.74 19.53 21.82
N VAL A 603 10.00 18.66 22.49
CA VAL A 603 8.55 18.76 22.66
C VAL A 603 8.22 18.81 24.14
N ASP A 604 7.14 19.50 24.48
CA ASP A 604 6.68 19.60 25.86
C ASP A 604 6.03 18.29 26.33
N ASP A 605 5.61 17.44 25.38
CA ASP A 605 4.93 16.17 25.57
C ASP A 605 5.24 15.22 24.39
N LEU A 606 5.59 13.97 24.73
CA LEU A 606 5.95 12.89 23.79
C LEU A 606 4.75 12.20 23.15
N SER A 607 3.55 12.37 23.73
CA SER A 607 2.28 11.78 23.31
C SER A 607 1.46 12.70 22.42
N GLY A 608 1.65 14.01 22.53
CA GLY A 608 0.83 15.01 21.86
C GLY A 608 1.12 15.21 20.37
N ASP A 609 0.20 15.90 19.70
CA ASP A 609 0.21 16.12 18.24
C ASP A 609 1.52 16.68 17.69
N ARG A 610 2.25 17.48 18.49
CA ARG A 610 3.53 18.07 18.05
C ARG A 610 4.59 16.98 17.87
N ALA A 611 4.68 16.03 18.80
CA ALA A 611 5.59 14.89 18.72
C ALA A 611 5.24 13.99 17.53
N GLU A 612 3.94 13.71 17.33
CA GLU A 612 3.47 12.90 16.21
C GLU A 612 3.73 13.55 14.85
N ARG A 613 3.39 14.84 14.70
CA ARG A 613 3.73 15.62 13.50
C ARG A 613 5.23 15.60 13.24
N TRP A 614 6.06 15.79 14.27
CA TRP A 614 7.51 15.72 14.13
C TRP A 614 7.95 14.34 13.61
N LEU A 615 7.47 13.26 14.20
CA LEU A 615 7.78 11.89 13.78
C LEU A 615 7.34 11.59 12.33
N LYS A 616 6.18 12.12 11.92
CA LYS A 616 5.67 11.98 10.54
C LYS A 616 6.58 12.66 9.53
N TRP A 617 7.14 13.83 9.86
CA TRP A 617 7.94 14.65 8.95
C TRP A 617 9.45 14.42 9.06
N SER A 618 9.99 14.05 10.23
CA SER A 618 11.44 13.96 10.48
C SER A 618 12.13 12.93 9.58
N VAL A 619 11.46 11.83 9.27
CA VAL A 619 11.92 10.79 8.34
C VAL A 619 11.97 11.31 6.91
N VAL A 620 10.92 12.04 6.49
CA VAL A 620 10.86 12.66 5.16
C VAL A 620 11.98 13.68 5.02
N TRP A 621 12.22 14.50 6.03
CA TRP A 621 13.34 15.45 6.06
C TRP A 621 14.69 14.75 5.98
N ALA A 622 14.89 13.66 6.74
CA ALA A 622 16.13 12.89 6.71
C ALA A 622 16.39 12.31 5.30
N VAL A 623 15.38 11.75 4.65
CA VAL A 623 15.50 11.17 3.30
C VAL A 623 15.68 12.24 2.22
N LEU A 624 14.88 13.31 2.23
CA LEU A 624 14.93 14.37 1.23
C LEU A 624 16.21 15.20 1.32
N ALA A 625 16.68 15.51 2.52
CA ALA A 625 17.93 16.24 2.72
C ALA A 625 19.14 15.44 2.22
N GLN A 626 19.10 14.12 2.37
CA GLN A 626 20.11 13.20 1.86
C GLN A 626 20.09 13.07 0.33
N ALA A 627 18.89 12.96 -0.26
CA ALA A 627 18.69 12.94 -1.70
C ALA A 627 19.13 14.25 -2.38
N ALA A 628 18.94 15.39 -1.71
CA ALA A 628 19.34 16.70 -2.22
C ALA A 628 20.87 16.85 -2.32
N VAL A 629 21.64 16.33 -1.35
CA VAL A 629 23.11 16.39 -1.35
C VAL A 629 23.70 15.52 -2.46
N VAL A 630 23.20 14.30 -2.62
CA VAL A 630 23.73 13.38 -3.63
C VAL A 630 23.29 13.75 -5.02
N SER A 631 22.07 14.26 -5.18
CA SER A 631 21.69 14.92 -6.42
C SER A 631 22.68 16.06 -6.70
N GLY A 632 22.86 17.01 -5.78
CA GLY A 632 23.73 18.18 -5.97
C GLY A 632 25.17 17.85 -6.36
N GLU A 633 25.80 16.88 -5.69
CA GLU A 633 27.18 16.47 -5.98
C GLU A 633 27.30 15.63 -7.25
N MET A 634 26.37 14.71 -7.51
CA MET A 634 26.32 13.98 -8.79
C MET A 634 26.24 14.95 -9.96
N LEU A 635 25.47 16.01 -9.81
CA LEU A 635 25.35 17.07 -10.81
C LEU A 635 26.66 17.84 -11.02
N ARG A 636 27.54 17.98 -10.02
CA ARG A 636 28.83 18.71 -10.08
C ARG A 636 29.88 18.04 -10.96
N VAL A 637 30.00 16.73 -10.86
CA VAL A 637 31.04 15.95 -11.57
C VAL A 637 30.55 15.56 -12.95
N ILE A 638 29.23 15.37 -13.09
CA ILE A 638 28.60 15.37 -14.42
C ILE A 638 28.92 16.73 -15.08
N SER A 639 28.93 17.85 -14.34
CA SER A 639 29.14 19.22 -14.83
C SER A 639 30.57 19.70 -15.14
N GLY A 640 31.35 19.02 -16.00
CA GLY A 640 32.34 19.79 -16.80
C GLY A 640 31.66 21.00 -17.47
N GLU A 641 32.37 22.07 -17.89
CA GLU A 641 31.78 23.39 -18.25
C GLU A 641 30.49 23.35 -19.14
N GLY A 642 30.25 22.29 -19.93
CA GLY A 642 29.00 22.06 -20.71
C GLY A 642 27.82 21.37 -19.99
N LEU A 643 28.01 20.71 -18.84
CA LEU A 643 27.02 19.85 -18.18
C LEU A 643 26.38 20.49 -16.92
N THR A 644 26.88 21.63 -16.44
CA THR A 644 26.18 22.48 -15.44
C THR A 644 24.83 22.94 -15.98
N LEU A 645 24.76 23.14 -17.29
CA LEU A 645 23.53 23.47 -17.98
C LEU A 645 22.59 22.25 -18.13
N LEU A 646 23.11 21.01 -18.21
CA LEU A 646 22.31 19.77 -18.22
C LEU A 646 21.40 19.66 -16.98
N PHE A 647 21.95 20.05 -15.82
CA PHE A 647 21.23 20.17 -14.56
C PHE A 647 20.13 21.24 -14.61
N PHE A 648 20.44 22.44 -15.10
CA PHE A 648 19.44 23.49 -15.31
C PHE A 648 18.37 23.06 -16.32
N SER A 649 18.70 22.22 -17.29
CA SER A 649 17.73 21.64 -18.23
C SER A 649 16.97 20.42 -17.67
N GLY A 650 17.50 19.72 -16.66
CA GLY A 650 16.73 18.81 -15.82
C GLY A 650 15.75 19.55 -14.91
N LEU A 651 16.15 20.74 -14.40
CA LEU A 651 15.28 21.70 -13.74
C LEU A 651 14.25 22.30 -14.73
N LEU A 652 14.62 22.51 -15.99
CA LEU A 652 13.71 22.90 -17.08
C LEU A 652 12.74 21.77 -17.45
N GLY A 653 13.21 20.51 -17.39
CA GLY A 653 12.38 19.31 -17.45
C GLY A 653 11.40 19.22 -16.28
N LEU A 654 11.80 19.64 -15.07
CA LEU A 654 10.92 19.81 -13.93
C LEU A 654 9.94 20.98 -14.12
N LEU A 655 10.35 22.09 -14.75
CA LEU A 655 9.44 23.19 -15.12
C LEU A 655 8.38 22.73 -16.11
N LEU A 656 8.72 21.79 -17.01
CA LEU A 656 7.79 21.28 -17.99
C LEU A 656 6.96 20.12 -17.44
N LEU A 657 7.47 19.29 -16.54
CA LEU A 657 6.65 18.43 -15.67
C LEU A 657 5.72 19.27 -14.79
N ALA A 658 6.16 20.44 -14.33
CA ALA A 658 5.32 21.40 -13.61
C ALA A 658 4.31 22.08 -14.54
N ALA A 659 4.65 22.30 -15.83
CA ALA A 659 3.72 22.81 -16.83
C ALA A 659 2.68 21.74 -17.21
N ILE A 660 3.08 20.48 -17.36
CA ILE A 660 2.18 19.32 -17.52
C ILE A 660 1.31 19.20 -16.28
N ALA A 661 1.89 19.24 -15.08
CA ALA A 661 1.13 19.22 -13.84
C ALA A 661 0.16 20.41 -13.78
N ALA A 662 0.57 21.62 -14.18
CA ALA A 662 -0.30 22.78 -14.27
C ALA A 662 -1.42 22.59 -15.31
N LEU A 663 -1.12 22.03 -16.49
CA LEU A 663 -2.10 21.69 -17.52
C LEU A 663 -3.06 20.60 -17.05
N LEU A 664 -2.58 19.57 -16.36
CA LEU A 664 -3.39 18.52 -15.73
C LEU A 664 -4.21 19.06 -14.55
N LEU A 665 -3.76 20.14 -13.88
CA LEU A 665 -4.51 20.84 -12.85
C LEU A 665 -5.55 21.80 -13.42
N VAL A 666 -5.30 22.39 -14.61
CA VAL A 666 -6.19 23.34 -15.29
C VAL A 666 -7.21 22.65 -16.19
N ALA A 667 -6.86 21.52 -16.83
CA ALA A 667 -7.74 20.77 -17.72
C ALA A 667 -9.06 20.33 -17.05
N PRO A 668 -9.10 19.90 -15.78
CA PRO A 668 -10.35 19.62 -15.06
C PRO A 668 -11.21 20.85 -14.81
N LEU A 669 -10.64 22.06 -14.84
CA LEU A 669 -11.39 23.32 -14.74
C LEU A 669 -11.94 23.80 -16.09
N ALA A 670 -11.43 23.29 -17.21
CA ALA A 670 -11.86 23.70 -18.54
C ALA A 670 -13.36 23.46 -18.80
N PRO A 671 -13.97 22.32 -18.39
CA PRO A 671 -15.42 22.12 -18.49
C PRO A 671 -16.25 23.21 -17.78
N ASP A 672 -15.81 23.71 -16.62
CA ASP A 672 -16.52 24.76 -15.88
C ASP A 672 -16.56 26.08 -16.66
N LEU A 673 -15.45 26.45 -17.29
CA LEU A 673 -15.33 27.64 -18.13
C LEU A 673 -16.14 27.50 -19.42
N LEU A 674 -15.98 26.39 -20.13
CA LEU A 674 -16.63 26.15 -21.42
C LEU A 674 -18.15 26.05 -21.29
N THR A 675 -18.66 25.54 -20.18
CA THR A 675 -20.11 25.41 -19.93
C THR A 675 -20.74 26.64 -19.26
N ARG A 676 -19.96 27.70 -18.97
CA ARG A 676 -20.44 28.89 -18.26
C ARG A 676 -21.57 29.65 -18.97
N HIS A 677 -21.62 29.58 -20.29
CA HIS A 677 -22.71 30.17 -21.09
C HIS A 677 -24.08 29.51 -20.82
N LEU A 678 -24.08 28.27 -20.30
CA LEU A 678 -25.28 27.52 -19.92
C LEU A 678 -25.68 27.71 -18.45
N ARG A 679 -25.14 28.72 -17.75
CA ARG A 679 -25.41 28.93 -16.32
C ARG A 679 -26.89 29.07 -15.96
N ASN A 680 -27.73 29.50 -16.91
CA ASN A 680 -29.17 29.66 -16.70
C ASN A 680 -29.97 28.35 -16.90
N ASP A 681 -29.30 27.26 -17.33
CA ASP A 681 -29.90 25.94 -17.53
C ASP A 681 -28.98 24.86 -16.90
N PRO A 682 -29.11 24.61 -15.59
CA PRO A 682 -28.23 23.72 -14.84
C PRO A 682 -28.19 22.29 -15.39
N GLN A 683 -29.34 21.77 -15.85
CA GLN A 683 -29.42 20.41 -16.40
C GLN A 683 -28.65 20.29 -17.72
N ARG A 684 -28.82 21.25 -18.62
CA ARG A 684 -28.07 21.28 -19.89
C ARG A 684 -26.58 21.54 -19.64
N ARG A 685 -26.25 22.38 -18.66
CA ARG A 685 -24.86 22.63 -18.23
C ARG A 685 -24.20 21.34 -17.71
N GLY A 686 -24.87 20.59 -16.84
CA GLY A 686 -24.38 19.33 -16.30
C GLY A 686 -24.16 18.26 -17.37
N ARG A 687 -25.13 18.06 -18.28
CA ARG A 687 -24.96 17.15 -19.43
C ARG A 687 -23.78 17.54 -20.33
N ALA A 688 -23.63 18.84 -20.60
CA ALA A 688 -22.49 19.34 -21.35
C ALA A 688 -21.18 19.06 -20.61
N TRP A 689 -21.13 19.30 -19.30
CA TRP A 689 -19.97 19.04 -18.45
C TRP A 689 -19.54 17.56 -18.49
N LEU A 690 -20.48 16.62 -18.35
CA LEU A 690 -20.19 15.18 -18.46
C LEU A 690 -19.65 14.79 -19.84
N ARG A 691 -20.21 15.37 -20.91
CA ARG A 691 -19.71 15.16 -22.27
C ARG A 691 -18.28 15.67 -22.41
N TRP A 692 -17.96 16.86 -21.89
CA TRP A 692 -16.59 17.39 -21.88
C TRP A 692 -15.64 16.56 -21.03
N ARG A 693 -16.08 16.08 -19.86
CA ARG A 693 -15.31 15.14 -19.02
C ARG A 693 -14.88 13.91 -19.83
N ARG A 694 -15.84 13.23 -20.47
CA ARG A 694 -15.61 11.96 -21.18
C ARG A 694 -14.83 12.11 -22.47
N TRP A 695 -15.11 13.15 -23.27
CA TRP A 695 -14.57 13.27 -24.63
C TRP A 695 -13.39 14.23 -24.74
N LEU A 696 -13.18 15.12 -23.77
CA LEU A 696 -12.06 16.06 -23.78
C LEU A 696 -11.11 15.81 -22.61
N VAL A 697 -11.56 15.89 -21.36
CA VAL A 697 -10.65 15.86 -20.20
C VAL A 697 -9.97 14.51 -20.04
N GLN A 698 -10.73 13.40 -20.04
CA GLN A 698 -10.15 12.06 -19.88
C GLN A 698 -9.15 11.73 -21.01
N PRO A 699 -9.51 11.83 -22.31
CA PRO A 699 -8.55 11.65 -23.40
C PRO A 699 -7.38 12.62 -23.32
N PHE A 700 -7.59 13.89 -22.94
CA PHE A 700 -6.51 14.85 -22.77
C PHE A 700 -5.54 14.45 -21.66
N VAL A 701 -6.01 13.91 -20.53
CA VAL A 701 -5.11 13.41 -19.47
C VAL A 701 -4.29 12.22 -19.97
N PHE A 702 -4.91 11.29 -20.71
CA PHE A 702 -4.21 10.15 -21.31
C PHE A 702 -3.23 10.58 -22.41
N LEU A 703 -3.60 11.58 -23.21
CA LEU A 703 -2.82 12.10 -24.33
C LEU A 703 -1.83 13.18 -23.92
N ALA A 704 -1.97 13.78 -22.73
CA ALA A 704 -1.09 14.85 -22.27
C ALA A 704 0.35 14.36 -22.25
N ALA A 705 0.57 13.16 -21.73
CA ALA A 705 1.87 12.52 -21.69
C ALA A 705 2.48 12.31 -23.10
N PRO A 706 1.84 11.61 -24.07
CA PRO A 706 2.38 11.43 -25.42
C PRO A 706 2.40 12.69 -26.29
N ALA A 707 1.41 13.59 -26.18
CA ALA A 707 1.41 14.86 -26.88
C ALA A 707 2.53 15.77 -26.37
N THR A 708 2.79 15.75 -25.07
CA THR A 708 3.95 16.41 -24.49
C THR A 708 5.22 15.79 -25.02
N LEU A 709 5.36 14.46 -25.06
CA LEU A 709 6.51 13.77 -25.69
C LEU A 709 6.73 14.19 -27.16
N ALA A 710 5.67 14.37 -27.95
CA ALA A 710 5.76 14.80 -29.34
C ALA A 710 6.18 16.27 -29.48
N LEU A 711 5.58 17.17 -28.69
CA LEU A 711 5.99 18.59 -28.61
C LEU A 711 7.43 18.72 -28.09
N TRP A 712 7.83 17.83 -27.18
CA TRP A 712 9.19 17.73 -26.65
C TRP A 712 10.20 17.28 -27.68
N TRP A 713 9.87 16.26 -28.47
CA TRP A 713 10.71 15.82 -29.57
C TRP A 713 10.98 16.97 -30.55
N TRP A 714 9.94 17.72 -30.89
CA TRP A 714 10.05 18.90 -31.75
C TRP A 714 10.90 20.02 -31.12
N ALA A 715 10.72 20.30 -29.82
CA ALA A 715 11.50 21.32 -29.11
C ALA A 715 12.97 20.93 -28.92
N ALA A 716 13.27 19.65 -28.66
CA ALA A 716 14.64 19.16 -28.51
C ALA A 716 15.40 19.13 -29.84
N ASP A 717 14.72 18.81 -30.94
CA ASP A 717 15.29 18.85 -32.29
C ASP A 717 15.63 20.28 -32.72
N ALA A 718 14.81 21.26 -32.30
CA ALA A 718 15.03 22.68 -32.57
C ALA A 718 16.21 23.32 -31.82
N VAL A 719 16.84 22.59 -30.88
CA VAL A 719 17.96 23.10 -30.07
C VAL A 719 19.26 22.52 -30.58
N ASP A 720 20.19 23.38 -30.98
CA ASP A 720 21.48 23.02 -31.59
C ASP A 720 22.56 22.73 -30.52
N SER A 721 22.21 21.91 -29.54
CA SER A 721 23.09 21.56 -28.42
C SER A 721 22.84 20.13 -27.97
N GLU A 722 23.87 19.28 -28.09
CA GLU A 722 23.86 17.87 -27.68
C GLU A 722 23.57 17.68 -26.18
N TRP A 723 23.97 18.63 -25.34
CA TRP A 723 23.77 18.57 -23.89
C TRP A 723 22.33 18.97 -23.51
N MET A 724 21.76 19.98 -24.16
CA MET A 724 20.41 20.46 -23.83
C MET A 724 19.37 19.41 -24.23
N ARG A 725 19.58 18.83 -25.40
CA ARG A 725 19.00 17.58 -25.87
C ARG A 725 19.03 16.50 -24.78
N ALA A 726 20.20 16.15 -24.24
CA ALA A 726 20.34 15.08 -23.25
C ALA A 726 19.61 15.31 -21.91
N ALA A 727 19.43 16.55 -21.48
CA ALA A 727 18.69 16.84 -20.25
C ALA A 727 17.19 16.54 -20.32
N PHE A 728 16.62 16.48 -21.53
CA PHE A 728 15.20 16.21 -21.76
C PHE A 728 14.88 14.71 -21.83
N ALA A 729 15.89 13.85 -21.72
CA ALA A 729 15.74 12.40 -21.83
C ALA A 729 15.14 11.73 -20.57
N LEU A 730 15.46 12.22 -19.37
CA LEU A 730 14.99 11.61 -18.12
C LEU A 730 13.46 11.72 -17.93
N PRO A 731 12.83 12.91 -18.09
CA PRO A 731 11.37 13.01 -17.99
C PRO A 731 10.69 12.18 -19.08
N THR A 732 11.24 12.18 -20.29
CA THR A 732 10.75 11.38 -21.42
C THR A 732 10.74 9.89 -21.09
N LEU A 733 11.82 9.36 -20.52
CA LEU A 733 11.91 7.96 -20.11
C LEU A 733 10.87 7.62 -19.04
N VAL A 734 10.71 8.48 -18.03
CA VAL A 734 9.72 8.28 -16.96
C VAL A 734 8.32 8.24 -17.54
N VAL A 735 7.99 9.15 -18.46
CA VAL A 735 6.68 9.23 -19.11
C VAL A 735 6.44 8.02 -20.03
N VAL A 736 7.40 7.65 -20.88
CA VAL A 736 7.29 6.47 -21.76
C VAL A 736 7.17 5.18 -20.96
N THR A 737 7.95 5.04 -19.87
CA THR A 737 7.86 3.88 -18.99
C THR A 737 6.49 3.82 -18.30
N ALA A 738 5.98 4.94 -17.80
CA ALA A 738 4.66 5.01 -17.19
C ALA A 738 3.54 4.65 -18.19
N ILE A 739 3.57 5.20 -19.41
CA ILE A 739 2.62 4.85 -20.48
C ILE A 739 2.77 3.38 -20.87
N GLY A 740 4.00 2.89 -21.05
CA GLY A 740 4.28 1.50 -21.42
C GLY A 740 3.73 0.52 -20.39
N LEU A 741 3.86 0.82 -19.10
CA LEU A 741 3.25 0.02 -18.03
C LEU A 741 1.72 0.04 -18.10
N LEU A 742 1.10 1.18 -18.38
CA LEU A 742 -0.35 1.30 -18.55
C LEU A 742 -0.85 0.53 -19.79
N VAL A 743 -0.13 0.59 -20.90
CA VAL A 743 -0.46 -0.13 -22.14
C VAL A 743 -0.28 -1.63 -21.96
N LEU A 744 0.83 -2.07 -21.35
CA LEU A 744 1.06 -3.48 -21.04
C LEU A 744 -0.03 -4.03 -20.11
N ASP A 745 -0.44 -3.25 -19.12
CA ASP A 745 -1.53 -3.61 -18.22
C ASP A 745 -2.90 -3.64 -18.93
N TRP A 746 -3.14 -2.73 -19.88
CA TRP A 746 -4.33 -2.78 -20.73
C TRP A 746 -4.37 -4.03 -21.62
N VAL A 747 -3.26 -4.34 -22.33
CA VAL A 747 -3.15 -5.56 -23.15
C VAL A 747 -3.34 -6.81 -22.29
N ARG A 748 -2.78 -6.83 -21.08
CA ARG A 748 -2.97 -7.93 -20.12
C ARG A 748 -4.43 -8.11 -19.73
N ARG A 749 -5.20 -7.02 -19.61
CA ARG A 749 -6.62 -7.04 -19.23
C ARG A 749 -7.55 -7.46 -20.37
N GLU A 750 -7.39 -6.87 -21.55
CA GLU A 750 -8.31 -7.08 -22.68
C GLU A 750 -7.91 -8.27 -23.57
N HIS A 751 -6.64 -8.67 -23.52
CA HIS A 751 -6.05 -9.62 -24.47
C HIS A 751 -5.02 -10.54 -23.77
N GLU A 752 -5.45 -11.23 -22.70
CA GLU A 752 -4.61 -12.10 -21.87
C GLU A 752 -3.79 -13.13 -22.67
N LEU A 753 -4.40 -13.77 -23.68
CA LEU A 753 -3.74 -14.75 -24.55
C LEU A 753 -2.62 -14.16 -25.43
N LEU A 754 -2.68 -12.86 -25.70
CA LEU A 754 -1.69 -12.14 -26.51
C LEU A 754 -0.60 -11.48 -25.65
N TYR A 755 -0.88 -11.23 -24.37
CA TYR A 755 0.04 -10.52 -23.47
C TYR A 755 1.41 -11.19 -23.39
N MET A 756 1.47 -12.47 -23.01
CA MET A 756 2.76 -13.16 -22.84
C MET A 756 3.56 -13.26 -24.15
N PRO A 757 2.97 -13.68 -25.29
CA PRO A 757 3.66 -13.65 -26.57
C PRO A 757 4.17 -12.26 -26.95
N LEU A 758 3.35 -11.21 -26.79
CA LEU A 758 3.75 -9.83 -27.11
C LEU A 758 4.89 -9.32 -26.24
N VAL A 759 4.87 -9.63 -24.93
CA VAL A 759 5.94 -9.26 -23.99
C VAL A 759 7.24 -9.97 -24.35
N VAL A 760 7.20 -11.28 -24.62
CA VAL A 760 8.39 -12.06 -25.02
C VAL A 760 8.97 -11.51 -26.33
N VAL A 761 8.13 -11.27 -27.33
CA VAL A 761 8.57 -10.70 -28.62
C VAL A 761 9.15 -9.30 -28.43
N ALA A 762 8.52 -8.44 -27.61
CA ALA A 762 9.02 -7.10 -27.33
C ALA A 762 10.38 -7.11 -26.61
N VAL A 763 10.55 -7.96 -25.59
CA VAL A 763 11.82 -8.13 -24.88
C VAL A 763 12.91 -8.65 -25.80
N LEU A 764 12.60 -9.65 -26.63
CA LEU A 764 13.56 -10.20 -27.60
C LEU A 764 13.93 -9.17 -28.66
N ALA A 765 12.96 -8.47 -29.24
CA ALA A 765 13.20 -7.45 -30.27
C ALA A 765 14.04 -6.29 -29.72
N LEU A 766 13.69 -5.76 -28.54
CA LEU A 766 14.45 -4.70 -27.89
C LEU A 766 15.84 -5.17 -27.48
N GLY A 767 15.95 -6.37 -26.90
CA GLY A 767 17.21 -6.97 -26.49
C GLY A 767 18.16 -7.20 -27.67
N VAL A 768 17.64 -7.71 -28.80
CA VAL A 768 18.42 -7.89 -30.05
C VAL A 768 18.89 -6.55 -30.60
N LEU A 769 18.04 -5.53 -30.62
CA LEU A 769 18.42 -4.19 -31.07
C LEU A 769 19.50 -3.55 -30.17
N LEU A 770 19.34 -3.64 -28.85
CA LEU A 770 20.35 -3.17 -27.90
C LEU A 770 21.67 -3.94 -28.02
N LEU A 771 21.59 -5.25 -28.26
CA LEU A 771 22.77 -6.09 -28.48
C LEU A 771 23.48 -5.71 -29.78
N GLY A 772 22.74 -5.42 -30.85
CA GLY A 772 23.29 -4.90 -32.10
C GLY A 772 23.94 -3.52 -31.93
N ALA A 773 23.36 -2.65 -31.11
CA ALA A 773 23.92 -1.34 -30.82
C ALA A 773 25.25 -1.44 -30.04
N ALA A 774 25.34 -2.41 -29.12
CA ALA A 774 26.56 -2.68 -28.35
C ALA A 774 27.61 -3.47 -29.12
N VAL A 775 27.23 -4.13 -30.22
CA VAL A 775 28.10 -4.99 -31.03
C VAL A 775 27.89 -4.63 -32.52
N PRO A 776 28.59 -3.58 -33.02
CA PRO A 776 28.48 -3.16 -34.41
C PRO A 776 28.77 -4.31 -35.39
N GLY A 777 27.96 -4.45 -36.44
CA GLY A 777 28.06 -5.55 -37.40
C GLY A 777 27.32 -6.84 -37.04
N LEU A 778 26.82 -6.97 -35.80
CA LEU A 778 26.10 -8.18 -35.37
C LEU A 778 24.78 -8.41 -36.14
N LEU A 779 24.10 -7.33 -36.50
CA LEU A 779 22.79 -7.35 -37.17
C LEU A 779 22.86 -6.98 -38.67
N ASP A 780 24.06 -6.92 -39.24
CA ASP A 780 24.27 -6.64 -40.66
C ASP A 780 24.05 -7.90 -41.50
N VAL A 781 22.80 -8.39 -41.50
CA VAL A 781 22.39 -9.59 -42.23
C VAL A 781 22.42 -9.31 -43.74
N PRO A 782 23.10 -10.14 -44.56
CA PRO A 782 23.11 -10.01 -46.02
C PRO A 782 21.69 -10.00 -46.60
N GLY A 783 21.33 -8.94 -47.34
CA GLY A 783 19.99 -8.77 -47.93
C GLY A 783 18.91 -8.23 -46.97
N PHE A 784 19.23 -7.99 -45.69
CA PHE A 784 18.29 -7.50 -44.67
C PHE A 784 18.98 -6.55 -43.66
N GLY A 785 19.55 -5.44 -44.14
CA GLY A 785 20.38 -4.52 -43.33
C GLY A 785 19.64 -3.42 -42.57
N TRP A 786 18.30 -3.41 -42.53
CA TRP A 786 17.57 -2.43 -41.70
C TRP A 786 17.77 -2.62 -40.17
N PRO A 787 17.91 -3.84 -39.62
CA PRO A 787 18.14 -4.01 -38.17
C PRO A 787 19.52 -3.49 -37.76
N GLY A 788 20.54 -3.74 -38.59
CA GLY A 788 21.89 -3.19 -38.40
C GLY A 788 21.93 -1.66 -38.46
N ARG A 789 21.22 -1.05 -39.42
CA ARG A 789 21.05 0.41 -39.49
C ARG A 789 20.35 0.96 -38.24
N LEU A 790 19.24 0.36 -37.82
CA LEU A 790 18.49 0.81 -36.64
C LEU A 790 19.33 0.69 -35.35
N ALA A 791 20.11 -0.39 -35.22
CA ALA A 791 21.01 -0.60 -34.09
C ALA A 791 22.19 0.39 -34.07
N ASN A 792 22.78 0.70 -35.23
CA ASN A 792 23.82 1.72 -35.34
C ASN A 792 23.27 3.12 -35.06
N GLU A 793 22.07 3.44 -35.55
CA GLU A 793 21.36 4.66 -35.20
C GLU A 793 21.16 4.73 -33.69
N LEU A 794 20.61 3.69 -33.04
CA LEU A 794 20.47 3.60 -31.58
C LEU A 794 21.79 3.86 -30.81
N SER A 795 22.92 3.35 -31.31
CA SER A 795 24.23 3.53 -30.67
C SER A 795 24.76 4.97 -30.73
N THR A 796 24.35 5.74 -31.74
CA THR A 796 24.78 7.13 -31.98
C THR A 796 23.69 8.15 -31.65
N TRP A 797 22.49 7.67 -31.34
CA TRP A 797 21.32 8.48 -31.06
C TRP A 797 21.50 9.16 -29.70
N TRP A 798 21.79 10.46 -29.71
CA TRP A 798 21.99 11.25 -28.49
C TRP A 798 20.89 11.06 -27.42
N PRO A 799 19.59 10.85 -27.75
CA PRO A 799 18.57 10.54 -26.75
C PRO A 799 18.80 9.20 -26.07
N ALA A 800 19.29 8.17 -26.75
CA ALA A 800 19.62 6.90 -26.10
C ALA A 800 20.78 7.06 -25.11
N VAL A 801 21.81 7.82 -25.49
CA VAL A 801 22.95 8.15 -24.62
C VAL A 801 22.48 8.89 -23.36
N ALA A 802 21.64 9.88 -23.56
CA ALA A 802 21.07 10.68 -22.50
C ALA A 802 20.10 9.91 -21.59
N VAL A 803 19.26 9.07 -22.19
CA VAL A 803 18.32 8.18 -21.49
C VAL A 803 19.09 7.21 -20.60
N GLY A 804 20.15 6.58 -21.11
CA GLY A 804 20.90 5.63 -20.31
C GLY A 804 21.76 6.31 -19.22
N ALA A 805 22.29 7.51 -19.47
CA ALA A 805 23.00 8.30 -18.44
C ALA A 805 22.04 8.75 -17.32
N ALA A 806 20.83 9.12 -17.70
CA ALA A 806 19.79 9.50 -16.77
C ALA A 806 19.24 8.29 -15.98
N LEU A 807 19.06 7.14 -16.63
CA LEU A 807 18.68 5.88 -15.99
C LEU A 807 19.76 5.43 -15.00
N PHE A 808 21.04 5.50 -15.39
CA PHE A 808 22.17 5.25 -14.49
C PHE A 808 22.09 6.15 -13.25
N THR A 809 21.91 7.45 -13.46
CA THR A 809 21.83 8.43 -12.36
C THR A 809 20.65 8.14 -11.45
N ALA A 810 19.47 7.85 -12.00
CA ALA A 810 18.28 7.51 -11.22
C ALA A 810 18.46 6.22 -10.42
N VAL A 811 19.02 5.17 -11.02
CA VAL A 811 19.31 3.88 -10.35
C VAL A 811 20.36 4.06 -9.26
N ALA A 812 21.43 4.82 -9.54
CA ALA A 812 22.49 5.12 -8.58
C ALA A 812 21.95 5.92 -7.38
N VAL A 813 21.22 7.01 -7.62
CA VAL A 813 20.58 7.81 -6.55
C VAL A 813 19.60 6.97 -5.75
N GLY A 814 18.76 6.16 -6.43
CA GLY A 814 17.84 5.24 -5.79
C GLY A 814 18.55 4.20 -4.92
N ALA A 815 19.63 3.60 -5.42
CA ALA A 815 20.44 2.64 -4.67
C ALA A 815 21.12 3.28 -3.46
N ALA A 816 21.66 4.50 -3.59
CA ALA A 816 22.27 5.25 -2.49
C ALA A 816 21.25 5.61 -1.40
N ALA A 817 20.07 6.11 -1.79
CA ALA A 817 18.98 6.42 -0.87
C ALA A 817 18.44 5.17 -0.18
N LEU A 818 18.32 4.06 -0.90
CA LEU A 818 17.92 2.77 -0.33
C LEU A 818 18.96 2.24 0.64
N LEU A 819 20.26 2.27 0.29
CA LEU A 819 21.34 1.85 1.18
C LEU A 819 21.38 2.70 2.44
N ALA A 820 21.25 4.01 2.31
CA ALA A 820 21.14 4.93 3.43
C ALA A 820 19.97 4.57 4.35
N HIS A 821 18.81 4.27 3.78
CA HIS A 821 17.65 3.81 4.54
C HIS A 821 17.96 2.50 5.27
N LEU A 822 18.57 1.52 4.60
CA LEU A 822 18.98 0.25 5.23
C LEU A 822 20.00 0.46 6.36
N VAL A 823 20.94 1.38 6.21
CA VAL A 823 21.89 1.78 7.26
C VAL A 823 21.15 2.43 8.42
N PHE A 824 20.18 3.31 8.14
CA PHE A 824 19.29 3.93 9.12
C PHE A 824 18.37 2.92 9.82
N LEU A 825 18.07 1.76 9.24
CA LEU A 825 17.36 0.70 9.97
C LEU A 825 18.31 -0.10 10.88
N GLY A 826 19.61 -0.06 10.60
CA GLY A 826 20.60 -0.92 11.24
C GLY A 826 20.78 -2.28 10.55
N ALA A 827 20.37 -2.39 9.27
CA ALA A 827 20.44 -3.63 8.50
C ALA A 827 21.88 -4.18 8.36
N HIS A 828 22.90 -3.33 8.43
CA HIS A 828 24.32 -3.73 8.44
C HIS A 828 24.63 -4.75 9.56
N SER A 829 23.88 -4.73 10.67
CA SER A 829 24.04 -5.69 11.75
C SER A 829 23.64 -7.13 11.39
N LEU A 830 22.86 -7.30 10.33
CA LEU A 830 22.40 -8.60 9.82
C LEU A 830 23.50 -9.36 9.07
N ILE A 831 24.52 -8.66 8.56
CA ILE A 831 25.67 -9.28 7.88
C ILE A 831 26.34 -10.32 8.79
N ALA A 832 26.52 -9.95 10.07
CA ALA A 832 27.13 -10.80 11.09
C ALA A 832 26.11 -11.67 11.85
N ASP A 833 24.88 -11.81 11.32
CA ASP A 833 23.80 -12.54 11.95
C ASP A 833 23.41 -13.78 11.13
N PRO A 834 23.89 -14.98 11.50
CA PRO A 834 23.62 -16.21 10.74
C PRO A 834 22.12 -16.53 10.58
N LYS A 835 21.27 -16.12 11.52
CA LYS A 835 19.82 -16.41 11.41
C LYS A 835 19.18 -15.58 10.30
N ALA A 836 19.68 -14.37 10.01
CA ALA A 836 19.20 -13.52 8.92
C ALA A 836 19.35 -14.16 7.53
N TRP A 837 20.25 -15.14 7.42
CA TRP A 837 20.55 -15.85 6.16
C TRP A 837 19.55 -16.96 5.88
N VAL A 838 18.74 -17.34 6.87
CA VAL A 838 17.69 -18.36 6.78
C VAL A 838 16.32 -17.65 6.72
N SER A 839 15.33 -18.29 6.11
CA SER A 839 13.94 -17.82 6.12
C SER A 839 13.08 -18.82 6.87
N PRO A 840 13.11 -18.83 8.22
CA PRO A 840 12.21 -19.65 9.00
C PRO A 840 10.75 -19.29 8.71
N ARG A 841 9.87 -20.28 8.79
CA ARG A 841 8.42 -20.05 8.93
C ARG A 841 8.12 -19.86 10.42
N TYR A 842 7.23 -18.92 10.74
CA TYR A 842 6.72 -18.78 12.10
C TYR A 842 5.90 -20.01 12.48
N ARG A 843 6.12 -20.54 13.67
CA ARG A 843 5.29 -21.58 14.30
C ARG A 843 5.00 -21.16 15.73
N GLN A 844 3.73 -21.20 16.11
CA GLN A 844 3.31 -20.91 17.48
C GLN A 844 3.80 -22.03 18.42
N GLY A 845 4.25 -21.69 19.62
CA GLY A 845 4.67 -22.67 20.63
C GLY A 845 6.17 -22.95 20.65
N VAL A 846 6.59 -24.18 20.27
CA VAL A 846 7.92 -24.72 20.60
C VAL A 846 9.03 -23.93 19.92
N PRO A 847 9.96 -23.31 20.69
CA PRO A 847 11.06 -22.57 20.13
C PRO A 847 11.88 -23.46 19.20
N THR A 848 11.87 -23.19 17.89
CA THR A 848 12.78 -23.87 16.97
C THR A 848 14.14 -23.19 17.02
N HIS A 849 15.22 -23.91 16.74
CA HIS A 849 16.54 -23.25 16.65
C HIS A 849 16.56 -22.15 15.59
N TYR A 850 15.65 -22.24 14.60
CA TYR A 850 15.47 -21.29 13.52
C TYR A 850 14.64 -20.06 13.90
N ASP A 851 14.00 -20.03 15.08
CA ASP A 851 13.16 -18.90 15.48
C ASP A 851 13.98 -17.62 15.57
N PHE A 852 13.43 -16.59 14.93
CA PHE A 852 14.13 -15.33 14.71
C PHE A 852 14.03 -14.41 15.92
N ILE A 853 12.84 -14.32 16.51
CA ILE A 853 12.55 -13.72 17.81
C ILE A 853 11.52 -14.63 18.47
N SER A 854 11.85 -15.29 19.57
CA SER A 854 10.87 -16.09 20.33
C SER A 854 9.80 -15.18 20.94
N GLU A 855 8.57 -15.67 21.11
CA GLU A 855 7.50 -14.92 21.80
C GLU A 855 7.95 -14.40 23.18
N ALA A 856 8.64 -15.21 24.00
CA ALA A 856 9.13 -14.78 25.31
C ALA A 856 10.06 -13.54 25.23
N ALA A 857 11.03 -13.57 24.31
CA ALA A 857 11.90 -12.42 24.06
C ALA A 857 11.12 -11.20 23.50
N ALA A 858 10.10 -11.44 22.66
CA ALA A 858 9.24 -10.36 22.16
C ALA A 858 8.44 -9.71 23.30
N THR A 859 7.87 -10.51 24.21
CA THR A 859 7.19 -10.02 25.42
C THR A 859 8.10 -9.12 26.24
N SER A 860 9.29 -9.59 26.62
CA SER A 860 10.22 -8.80 27.44
C SER A 860 10.70 -7.52 26.73
N ILE A 861 10.78 -7.52 25.39
CA ILE A 861 11.11 -6.31 24.62
C ILE A 861 9.95 -5.31 24.64
N ILE A 862 8.72 -5.77 24.41
CA ILE A 862 7.54 -4.90 24.38
C ILE A 862 7.28 -4.28 25.75
N GLU A 863 7.35 -5.08 26.82
CA GLU A 863 7.23 -4.59 28.20
C GLU A 863 8.28 -3.52 28.51
N ALA A 864 9.54 -3.75 28.12
CA ALA A 864 10.60 -2.81 28.44
C ALA A 864 10.54 -1.51 27.61
N GLU A 865 10.09 -1.57 26.34
CA GLU A 865 9.88 -0.35 25.53
C GLU A 865 8.67 0.45 26.03
N HIS A 866 7.67 -0.21 26.64
CA HIS A 866 6.48 0.43 27.22
C HIS A 866 6.82 1.37 28.37
N ASP A 867 7.75 0.95 29.23
CA ASP A 867 8.17 1.71 30.40
C ASP A 867 9.06 2.92 30.05
N ARG A 868 9.47 3.08 28.78
CA ARG A 868 10.45 4.09 28.34
C ARG A 868 10.03 4.83 27.06
N MET A 869 8.96 5.63 27.15
CA MET A 869 8.60 6.55 26.08
C MET A 869 9.67 7.63 25.89
N GLY A 870 10.15 7.82 24.65
CA GLY A 870 10.95 8.97 24.22
C GLY A 870 12.47 8.96 24.46
N ALA A 871 13.09 8.02 25.19
CA ALA A 871 14.56 7.97 25.31
C ALA A 871 15.16 6.61 25.77
N GLN A 872 16.37 6.32 25.27
CA GLN A 872 17.20 5.10 25.27
C GLN A 872 16.49 3.73 25.08
N PRO A 873 16.97 2.84 24.19
CA PRO A 873 16.34 1.55 23.98
C PRO A 873 16.44 0.76 25.28
N ALA A 874 15.34 0.14 25.68
CA ALA A 874 15.31 -0.52 26.97
C ALA A 874 16.33 -1.67 27.01
N VAL A 875 17.11 -1.73 28.08
CA VAL A 875 18.04 -2.85 28.29
C VAL A 875 17.24 -3.98 28.90
N VAL A 876 16.84 -4.94 28.07
CA VAL A 876 16.04 -6.11 28.47
C VAL A 876 16.93 -7.23 29.00
N GLU A 877 17.08 -7.37 30.31
CA GLU A 877 17.83 -8.49 30.91
C GLU A 877 17.37 -9.85 30.33
N GLY A 878 18.31 -10.78 30.12
CA GLY A 878 18.02 -12.09 29.52
C GLY A 878 17.86 -12.12 27.98
N VAL A 879 17.61 -10.99 27.30
CA VAL A 879 17.50 -10.95 25.83
C VAL A 879 18.81 -10.52 25.17
N GLY A 880 19.37 -11.40 24.33
CA GLY A 880 20.63 -11.15 23.61
C GLY A 880 20.60 -9.93 22.67
N ARG A 881 21.75 -9.26 22.51
CA ARG A 881 21.89 -8.02 21.71
C ARG A 881 21.42 -8.16 20.25
N ARG A 882 21.63 -9.34 19.63
CA ARG A 882 21.18 -9.61 18.24
C ARG A 882 19.66 -9.66 18.14
N THR A 883 18.99 -10.34 19.07
CA THR A 883 17.52 -10.42 19.14
C THR A 883 16.88 -9.04 19.28
N ARG A 884 17.43 -8.19 20.16
CA ARG A 884 16.95 -6.80 20.30
C ARG A 884 17.12 -5.98 19.01
N ARG A 885 18.25 -6.14 18.31
CA ARG A 885 18.47 -5.46 17.01
C ARG A 885 17.46 -5.91 15.96
N ARG A 886 17.14 -7.20 15.90
CA ARG A 886 16.11 -7.73 14.99
C ARG A 886 14.75 -7.14 15.32
N ALA A 887 14.35 -7.08 16.60
CA ALA A 887 13.11 -6.43 17.01
C ALA A 887 13.07 -4.95 16.59
N GLN A 888 14.18 -4.22 16.77
CA GLN A 888 14.29 -2.83 16.35
C GLN A 888 14.25 -2.61 14.83
N ILE A 889 14.57 -3.63 14.03
CA ILE A 889 14.40 -3.62 12.57
C ILE A 889 12.97 -4.01 12.20
N ALA A 890 12.47 -5.04 12.86
CA ALA A 890 11.18 -5.67 12.63
C ALA A 890 10.00 -4.78 12.98
N PHE A 891 10.22 -3.82 13.90
CA PHE A 891 9.43 -2.64 14.26
C PHE A 891 9.43 -2.50 15.79
N PRO A 892 10.12 -1.48 16.36
CA PRO A 892 10.06 -1.22 17.78
C PRO A 892 8.79 -0.40 18.06
N GLY A 893 7.73 -1.05 18.53
CA GLY A 893 6.57 -0.34 19.06
C GLY A 893 7.01 0.64 20.15
N LEU A 894 6.41 1.83 20.15
CA LEU A 894 6.54 2.95 21.11
C LEU A 894 7.60 4.03 20.81
N ASN A 895 8.75 3.69 20.24
CA ASN A 895 9.74 4.67 19.79
C ASN A 895 10.00 4.45 18.30
N PRO A 896 9.76 5.43 17.41
CA PRO A 896 10.19 5.33 16.00
C PRO A 896 11.71 5.07 15.91
N PRO A 897 12.35 4.93 14.74
CA PRO A 897 11.98 5.49 13.47
C PRO A 897 11.34 4.47 12.53
N PHE A 898 10.31 4.90 11.82
CA PHE A 898 9.81 4.21 10.64
C PHE A 898 10.49 4.78 9.41
N GLY A 899 10.94 3.96 8.48
CA GLY A 899 11.03 4.40 7.10
C GLY A 899 9.66 4.48 6.45
N PRO A 900 9.56 5.05 5.25
CA PRO A 900 8.34 4.97 4.46
C PRO A 900 7.88 3.52 4.22
N ILE A 901 8.82 2.56 4.10
CA ILE A 901 8.52 1.14 3.87
C ILE A 901 7.95 0.45 5.11
N GLN A 902 8.41 0.80 6.31
CA GLN A 902 7.94 0.18 7.57
C GLN A 902 6.45 0.42 7.85
N LYS A 903 5.89 1.49 7.28
CA LYS A 903 4.47 1.82 7.42
C LYS A 903 3.57 0.86 6.64
N PHE A 904 4.12 0.22 5.61
CA PHE A 904 3.39 -0.70 4.73
C PHE A 904 3.82 -2.16 4.96
N VAL A 905 4.31 -2.48 6.16
CA VAL A 905 4.86 -3.82 6.43
C VAL A 905 3.77 -4.89 6.33
N SER A 906 2.56 -4.59 6.78
CA SER A 906 1.42 -5.51 6.75
C SER A 906 1.02 -5.83 5.30
N GLU A 907 1.02 -4.80 4.46
CA GLU A 907 0.65 -4.84 3.04
C GLU A 907 1.72 -5.52 2.18
N ILE A 908 3.00 -5.31 2.48
CA ILE A 908 4.13 -5.88 1.74
C ILE A 908 4.35 -7.36 2.11
N TYR A 909 4.10 -7.71 3.37
CA TYR A 909 4.41 -9.04 3.93
C TYR A 909 3.13 -9.80 4.30
N SER A 910 2.04 -9.61 3.56
CA SER A 910 0.91 -10.54 3.61
C SER A 910 1.34 -11.92 3.09
N LEU A 911 0.82 -12.99 3.69
CA LEU A 911 1.12 -14.37 3.32
C LEU A 911 -0.17 -15.13 2.99
N ASP A 912 -0.09 -15.93 1.93
CA ASP A 912 -1.14 -16.87 1.51
C ASP A 912 -0.98 -18.27 2.12
N GLU A 913 -0.16 -18.38 3.17
CA GLU A 913 0.11 -19.63 3.88
C GLU A 913 -0.02 -19.40 5.39
N PRO A 914 -0.46 -20.43 6.16
CA PRO A 914 -0.62 -20.30 7.60
C PRO A 914 0.74 -20.11 8.32
N PRO A 915 0.71 -19.57 9.56
CA PRO A 915 -0.49 -19.19 10.29
C PRO A 915 -1.10 -17.88 9.81
N PHE A 916 -2.41 -17.91 9.61
CA PHE A 916 -3.23 -16.74 9.43
C PHE A 916 -3.59 -16.14 10.80
N PHE A 917 -3.84 -14.83 10.87
CA PHE A 917 -4.36 -14.19 12.08
C PHE A 917 -5.73 -13.59 11.78
N LYS A 918 -6.68 -14.49 11.56
CA LYS A 918 -8.04 -14.12 11.16
C LYS A 918 -9.04 -14.42 12.25
N HIS A 919 -10.15 -13.72 12.25
CA HIS A 919 -11.20 -13.94 13.23
C HIS A 919 -12.57 -13.45 12.76
N PHE A 920 -13.59 -13.95 13.43
CA PHE A 920 -14.93 -13.39 13.44
C PHE A 920 -15.49 -13.44 14.87
N LEU A 921 -16.57 -12.71 15.12
CA LEU A 921 -17.21 -12.61 16.41
C LEU A 921 -18.56 -13.30 16.42
N GLU A 922 -18.90 -13.87 17.56
CA GLU A 922 -20.23 -14.41 17.86
C GLU A 922 -20.81 -13.62 19.03
N PHE A 923 -22.04 -13.15 18.86
CA PHE A 923 -22.80 -12.44 19.87
C PHE A 923 -23.95 -13.31 20.33
N GLU A 924 -24.04 -13.52 21.64
CA GLU A 924 -25.17 -14.14 22.31
C GLU A 924 -25.77 -13.11 23.26
N THR A 925 -27.06 -12.84 23.10
CA THR A 925 -27.78 -11.77 23.82
C THR A 925 -28.85 -12.38 24.70
N SER A 926 -29.07 -11.74 25.85
CA SER A 926 -30.10 -12.07 26.81
C SER A 926 -30.74 -10.77 27.33
N PRO A 927 -31.82 -10.81 28.12
CA PRO A 927 -32.41 -9.61 28.69
C PRO A 927 -31.44 -8.80 29.58
N THR A 928 -30.39 -9.44 30.11
CA THR A 928 -29.50 -8.82 31.11
C THR A 928 -28.09 -8.56 30.61
N GLU A 929 -27.63 -9.27 29.58
CA GLU A 929 -26.24 -9.19 29.12
C GLU A 929 -26.05 -9.62 27.66
N ILE A 930 -24.96 -9.16 27.07
CA ILE A 930 -24.42 -9.60 25.78
C ILE A 930 -23.07 -10.29 26.04
N VAL A 931 -22.94 -11.53 25.58
CA VAL A 931 -21.69 -12.29 25.58
C VAL A 931 -21.09 -12.24 24.18
N VAL A 932 -19.83 -11.81 24.08
CA VAL A 932 -19.08 -11.75 22.82
C VAL A 932 -17.97 -12.79 22.85
N LYS A 933 -17.97 -13.69 21.86
CA LYS A 933 -16.94 -14.70 21.66
C LYS A 933 -16.15 -14.41 20.39
N ILE A 934 -14.83 -14.54 20.45
CA ILE A 934 -13.97 -14.50 19.27
C ILE A 934 -13.72 -15.92 18.78
N HIS A 935 -13.82 -16.14 17.47
CA HIS A 935 -13.39 -17.35 16.79
C HIS A 935 -12.10 -17.05 16.03
N ARG A 936 -10.97 -17.59 16.48
CA ARG A 936 -9.64 -17.35 15.88
C ARG A 936 -9.32 -18.43 14.86
N VAL A 937 -9.00 -18.02 13.65
CA VAL A 937 -8.70 -18.89 12.52
C VAL A 937 -7.25 -18.69 12.09
N ARG A 938 -6.46 -19.76 12.20
CA ARG A 938 -5.02 -19.76 11.86
C ARG A 938 -4.66 -20.68 10.69
N GLY A 939 -5.49 -21.67 10.38
CA GLY A 939 -5.26 -22.62 9.28
C GLY A 939 -4.22 -23.72 9.58
N ASP A 940 -3.31 -23.51 10.54
CA ASP A 940 -2.40 -24.55 11.05
C ASP A 940 -2.88 -25.19 12.37
N GLN A 941 -3.98 -24.68 12.93
CA GLN A 941 -4.58 -25.14 14.18
C GLN A 941 -6.10 -25.16 14.08
N PRO A 942 -6.80 -25.98 14.90
CA PRO A 942 -8.25 -25.88 15.05
C PRO A 942 -8.68 -24.47 15.49
N VAL A 943 -9.90 -24.10 15.13
CA VAL A 943 -10.49 -22.81 15.51
C VAL A 943 -10.57 -22.70 17.03
N GLU A 944 -9.96 -21.65 17.59
CA GLU A 944 -10.02 -21.36 19.02
C GLU A 944 -11.19 -20.41 19.29
N ILE A 945 -12.05 -20.77 20.25
CA ILE A 945 -13.21 -19.97 20.65
C ILE A 945 -13.00 -19.48 22.08
N GLU A 946 -13.06 -18.16 22.29
CA GLU A 946 -12.87 -17.55 23.61
C GLU A 946 -13.93 -16.47 23.87
N GLU A 947 -14.52 -16.45 25.07
CA GLU A 947 -15.31 -15.31 25.56
C GLU A 947 -14.39 -14.11 25.80
N VAL A 948 -14.59 -13.04 25.03
CA VAL A 948 -13.77 -11.82 25.10
C VAL A 948 -14.43 -10.69 25.86
N ALA A 949 -15.76 -10.59 25.82
CA ALA A 949 -16.50 -9.55 26.52
C ALA A 949 -17.84 -10.06 27.05
N ARG A 950 -18.27 -9.46 28.16
CA ARG A 950 -19.57 -9.64 28.79
C ARG A 950 -20.11 -8.27 29.18
N ILE A 951 -21.07 -7.79 28.41
CA ILE A 951 -21.59 -6.43 28.44
C ILE A 951 -22.93 -6.45 29.17
N GLY A 952 -23.03 -5.78 30.32
CA GLY A 952 -24.28 -5.70 31.08
C GLY A 952 -25.29 -4.74 30.45
N LEU A 953 -26.55 -5.14 30.37
CA LEU A 953 -27.67 -4.34 29.84
C LEU A 953 -28.50 -3.66 30.92
N THR A 954 -28.37 -4.10 32.19
CA THR A 954 -29.20 -3.66 33.31
C THR A 954 -28.76 -2.35 33.98
N GLY A 955 -27.68 -1.71 33.50
CA GLY A 955 -27.08 -0.51 34.10
C GLY A 955 -27.30 0.80 33.34
N ALA A 956 -27.87 0.78 32.14
CA ALA A 956 -27.98 1.97 31.26
C ALA A 956 -29.07 2.98 31.68
N GLY A 957 -29.53 2.97 32.94
CA GLY A 957 -30.65 3.80 33.41
C GLY A 957 -30.63 4.17 34.89
N ALA A 958 -29.54 3.94 35.63
CA ALA A 958 -29.43 4.35 37.03
C ALA A 958 -28.09 5.06 37.26
N VAL A 959 -28.04 6.34 36.87
CA VAL A 959 -27.16 7.29 37.52
C VAL A 959 -28.07 8.00 38.53
N ASP A 960 -27.86 7.70 39.81
CA ASP A 960 -28.56 8.33 40.94
C ASP A 960 -28.42 9.87 40.88
N ASP A 961 -29.50 10.54 41.28
CA ASP A 961 -29.70 12.00 41.39
C ASP A 961 -28.53 12.81 41.99
#